data_AF-K1XBX7-F1
#
_entry.id   AF-K1XBX7-F1
#
_cell.length_a   1.000
_cell.length_b   1.000
_cell.length_c   1.000
_cell.angle_alpha   90.00
_cell.angle_beta   90.00
_cell.angle_gamma   90.00
#
_symmetry.space_group_name_H-M   'P 1'
#
loop_
_entity.id
_entity.type
_entity.pdbx_description
1 polymer ?
#
loop_
_entity_poly.entity_id
_entity_poly.type
_entity_poly.pdbx_seq_one_letter_code
_entity_poly.pdbx_strand_id
1 'polypeptide(L)'
;MSNYEIPVPRKGGLRINPFPPLRERPPTTISSLPVNPGLFPYPGNLKVTEFALKYHIRPQLLQYNDTLNFTDPGTLKSFLTPIPFLPPGTSDEVYRKAFNISYIQTSLMKGNSSAALLDREVFTPRQLKAPNAVCPIHPMLARHRWSTVEPGGVLYPICDSEGKVNDDGTRVTYGVWHGSCDLAWDTLQPSLVLASIILSTIHEHPWFDAFMLGDELPVDPNSYPPAAMLGEQNHPTKHRNFILRPPFPDNFAECKAYKEELEQYHGLADMAWGFASMDRAYNNNEYSGSKRVDGYSTWNRYTNSCHLFLSYEKVALLLRKDLNDADRLTLQFEIANTIMHEMMHAYGLAKRQRYQVQSGHPDTVPYMDEPYFLDEQCAELGLSMESALWGGCLQNVTEKGLSPPLGLGLYRPPMPDLCSDPVLTKPPIPTHDFFRPIQAEFYEGIHQADFWDFRYRSYRTAKPGPIRRNGQIADLYSTKDKSKAGPWRTIMDPQEYQQAIQLRSLAHIMLNNVLRMGPADRADFARRSQQKADYDKVIALLEERKRQVGALWDQAEILSRIDITQGGYDTAVGLQSLLTLFDQMMSKSFDVLTAMQKLDSDGAPYAGCRSGSQEFCHGLRNMVEVMEGSGIRSIEAQVARASAAVDDLWRQLTLTPENPDGTGAADERRRASDAEVGYIQLAQNARSYLDADRKQDSLNICTELISHMSPSLLVKCSARVTVAYNDEVELEERIAMAERAVTTLKATRAPPGREAEQKQVLDLGVEILKRLAIELEAEDSDEDIHT
;
A
#
# COMPACT_ATOMS: atom_id res chain seq x y z
N MET A 1 -37.58 13.58 39.39
CA MET A 1 -39.00 13.98 39.27
C MET A 1 -39.16 14.81 38.00
N SER A 2 -39.65 14.19 36.92
CA SER A 2 -40.46 14.78 35.85
C SER A 2 -40.50 13.76 34.70
N ASN A 3 -41.67 13.16 34.51
CA ASN A 3 -41.97 12.15 33.51
C ASN A 3 -41.99 12.77 32.10
N TYR A 4 -41.38 12.11 31.13
CA TYR A 4 -41.71 12.28 29.71
C TYR A 4 -42.12 10.92 29.16
N GLU A 5 -43.42 10.79 28.89
CA GLU A 5 -44.07 9.65 28.27
C GLU A 5 -43.80 9.65 26.75
N ILE A 6 -43.39 8.50 26.21
CA ILE A 6 -43.27 8.25 24.76
C ILE A 6 -44.54 7.50 24.32
N PRO A 7 -45.23 7.92 23.24
CA PRO A 7 -46.47 7.30 22.81
C PRO A 7 -46.22 5.95 22.10
N VAL A 8 -46.95 4.93 22.54
CA VAL A 8 -47.03 3.59 21.92
C VAL A 8 -47.89 3.65 20.65
N PRO A 9 -47.42 3.20 19.48
CA PRO A 9 -48.28 3.02 18.31
C PRO A 9 -49.14 1.76 18.46
N ARG A 10 -50.43 1.94 18.21
CA ARG A 10 -51.49 0.93 18.29
C ARG A 10 -51.24 -0.24 17.33
N LYS A 11 -51.51 -1.46 17.84
CA LYS A 11 -51.69 -2.69 17.06
C LYS A 11 -52.78 -2.50 15.99
N GLY A 12 -52.36 -2.23 14.76
CA GLY A 12 -53.21 -2.37 13.57
C GLY A 12 -53.10 -3.80 13.06
N GLY A 13 -54.16 -4.59 13.23
CA GLY A 13 -54.27 -5.93 12.68
C GLY A 13 -54.36 -5.88 11.15
N LEU A 14 -53.28 -6.29 10.47
CA LEU A 14 -53.28 -6.58 9.05
C LEU A 14 -53.98 -7.93 8.84
N ARG A 15 -55.22 -7.87 8.34
CA ARG A 15 -55.92 -9.02 7.75
C ARG A 15 -55.13 -9.49 6.53
N ILE A 16 -54.54 -10.67 6.64
CA ILE A 16 -53.97 -11.39 5.51
C ILE A 16 -55.15 -11.96 4.71
N ASN A 17 -55.38 -11.44 3.51
CA ASN A 17 -56.27 -12.08 2.55
C ASN A 17 -55.63 -13.41 2.11
N PRO A 18 -56.36 -14.55 2.13
CA PRO A 18 -55.86 -15.78 1.55
C PRO A 18 -55.73 -15.59 0.04
N PHE A 19 -54.53 -15.84 -0.49
CA PHE A 19 -54.29 -15.94 -1.93
C PHE A 19 -55.24 -16.97 -2.56
N PRO A 20 -55.77 -16.73 -3.77
CA PRO A 20 -56.52 -17.75 -4.48
C PRO A 20 -55.60 -18.93 -4.83
N PRO A 21 -56.13 -20.17 -4.87
CA PRO A 21 -55.34 -21.33 -5.24
C PRO A 21 -54.80 -21.14 -6.66
N LEU A 22 -53.49 -21.31 -6.81
CA LEU A 22 -52.83 -21.41 -8.11
C LEU A 22 -53.52 -22.53 -8.90
N ARG A 23 -54.17 -22.16 -10.00
CA ARG A 23 -54.63 -23.12 -10.99
C ARG A 23 -53.41 -23.90 -11.48
N GLU A 24 -53.36 -25.19 -11.14
CA GLU A 24 -52.52 -26.16 -11.80
C GLU A 24 -52.76 -26.06 -13.31
N ARG A 25 -51.77 -25.56 -14.05
CA ARG A 25 -51.70 -25.82 -15.48
C ARG A 25 -51.20 -27.26 -15.63
N PRO A 26 -51.86 -28.09 -16.46
CA PRO A 26 -51.34 -29.41 -16.75
C PRO A 26 -49.94 -29.28 -17.38
N PRO A 27 -49.06 -30.28 -17.21
CA PRO A 27 -47.71 -30.22 -17.75
C PRO A 27 -47.82 -30.06 -19.26
N THR A 28 -47.37 -28.91 -19.76
CA THR A 28 -47.06 -28.76 -21.17
C THR A 28 -45.94 -29.75 -21.44
N THR A 29 -46.27 -30.86 -22.10
CA THR A 29 -45.30 -31.72 -22.77
C THR A 29 -44.47 -30.82 -23.67
N ILE A 30 -43.25 -30.50 -23.23
CA ILE A 30 -42.22 -29.95 -24.08
C ILE A 30 -41.90 -31.07 -25.06
N SER A 31 -42.53 -31.02 -26.23
CA SER A 31 -42.08 -31.78 -27.38
C SER A 31 -40.61 -31.41 -27.60
N SER A 32 -39.76 -32.44 -27.58
CA SER A 32 -38.50 -32.52 -28.31
C SER A 32 -38.16 -31.24 -29.08
N LEU A 33 -37.35 -30.37 -28.47
CA LEU A 33 -36.55 -29.44 -29.26
C LEU A 33 -35.76 -30.28 -30.27
N PRO A 34 -35.81 -29.99 -31.57
CA PRO A 34 -34.97 -30.71 -32.52
C PRO A 34 -33.53 -30.34 -32.16
N VAL A 35 -32.81 -31.30 -31.57
CA VAL A 35 -31.37 -31.37 -31.70
C VAL A 35 -31.13 -31.31 -33.20
N ASN A 36 -30.67 -30.18 -33.70
CA ASN A 36 -30.38 -30.03 -35.12
C ASN A 36 -29.08 -30.80 -35.37
N PRO A 37 -29.10 -32.02 -35.95
CA PRO A 37 -27.89 -32.83 -36.14
C PRO A 37 -27.15 -32.42 -37.43
N GLY A 38 -27.59 -31.34 -38.09
CA GLY A 38 -27.11 -30.90 -39.39
C GLY A 38 -26.08 -29.78 -39.29
N LEU A 39 -24.84 -30.10 -38.91
CA LEU A 39 -23.66 -29.31 -39.27
C LEU A 39 -22.53 -30.29 -39.61
N PHE A 40 -22.47 -30.61 -40.91
CA PHE A 40 -21.52 -31.49 -41.62
C PHE A 40 -21.46 -32.96 -41.18
N PRO A 41 -21.52 -33.93 -42.12
CA PRO A 41 -21.16 -35.30 -41.80
C PRO A 41 -19.68 -35.33 -41.39
N TYR A 42 -19.41 -35.61 -40.13
CA TYR A 42 -18.07 -35.97 -39.66
C TYR A 42 -17.58 -37.14 -40.52
N PRO A 43 -16.37 -37.10 -41.11
CA PRO A 43 -15.78 -38.31 -41.64
C PRO A 43 -15.58 -39.24 -40.43
N GLY A 44 -16.36 -40.33 -40.37
CA GLY A 44 -16.44 -41.28 -39.25
C GLY A 44 -15.15 -42.05 -38.93
N ASN A 45 -13.99 -41.58 -39.41
CA ASN A 45 -12.68 -42.21 -39.30
C ASN A 45 -11.58 -41.23 -38.81
N LEU A 46 -11.94 -40.15 -38.12
CA LEU A 46 -10.98 -39.26 -37.45
C LEU A 46 -10.29 -39.99 -36.28
N LYS A 47 -9.08 -40.53 -36.51
CA LYS A 47 -8.23 -41.08 -35.45
C LYS A 47 -7.60 -39.96 -34.63
N VAL A 48 -8.28 -39.54 -33.57
CA VAL A 48 -7.74 -38.62 -32.56
C VAL A 48 -6.65 -39.34 -31.76
N THR A 49 -5.51 -38.69 -31.49
CA THR A 49 -4.43 -39.30 -30.67
C THR A 49 -4.90 -39.46 -29.22
N GLU A 50 -4.40 -40.48 -28.51
CA GLU A 50 -4.68 -40.67 -27.07
C GLU A 50 -4.37 -39.41 -26.25
N PHE A 51 -3.33 -38.68 -26.64
CA PHE A 51 -2.97 -37.38 -26.06
C PHE A 51 -4.09 -36.33 -26.22
N ALA A 52 -4.69 -36.18 -27.42
CA ALA A 52 -5.83 -35.25 -27.59
C ALA A 52 -7.05 -35.69 -26.79
N LEU A 53 -7.33 -37.00 -26.79
CA LEU A 53 -8.46 -37.56 -26.08
C LEU A 53 -8.35 -37.28 -24.58
N LYS A 54 -7.16 -37.48 -24.01
CA LYS A 54 -6.85 -37.16 -22.61
C LYS A 54 -7.20 -35.70 -22.28
N TYR A 55 -6.70 -34.74 -23.04
CA TYR A 55 -6.91 -33.33 -22.71
C TYR A 55 -8.18 -32.73 -23.35
N HIS A 56 -9.12 -33.56 -23.82
CA HIS A 56 -10.38 -33.17 -24.49
C HIS A 56 -10.23 -32.06 -25.55
N ILE A 57 -9.08 -31.99 -26.24
CA ILE A 57 -8.90 -31.00 -27.31
C ILE A 57 -9.48 -31.57 -28.58
N ARG A 58 -10.67 -31.06 -28.91
CA ARG A 58 -11.28 -31.28 -30.22
C ARG A 58 -10.68 -30.26 -31.19
N PRO A 59 -10.35 -30.64 -32.42
CA PRO A 59 -10.19 -29.69 -33.51
C PRO A 59 -11.56 -29.02 -33.76
N GLN A 60 -11.96 -28.04 -32.95
CA GLN A 60 -13.18 -27.28 -33.17
C GLN A 60 -12.88 -26.20 -34.20
N LEU A 61 -13.59 -26.25 -35.34
CA LEU A 61 -14.19 -25.13 -36.09
C LEU A 61 -13.39 -23.84 -36.33
N LEU A 62 -12.07 -23.83 -36.13
CA LEU A 62 -11.23 -22.77 -36.66
C LEU A 62 -11.23 -22.97 -38.18
N GLN A 63 -12.08 -22.19 -38.86
CA GLN A 63 -11.99 -21.92 -40.29
C GLN A 63 -10.62 -21.28 -40.58
N TYR A 64 -9.55 -22.07 -40.52
CA TYR A 64 -8.27 -21.68 -41.09
C TYR A 64 -8.42 -21.82 -42.59
N ASN A 65 -8.92 -20.76 -43.22
CA ASN A 65 -9.09 -20.54 -44.66
C ASN A 65 -8.15 -21.41 -45.48
N ASP A 66 -8.68 -22.48 -46.10
CA ASP A 66 -8.07 -23.35 -47.13
C ASP A 66 -6.61 -23.83 -46.91
N THR A 67 -6.04 -23.65 -45.72
CA THR A 67 -4.60 -23.86 -45.44
C THR A 67 -4.30 -25.21 -44.84
N LEU A 68 -5.32 -25.90 -44.33
CA LEU A 68 -5.23 -27.24 -43.76
C LEU A 68 -6.28 -28.14 -44.39
N ASN A 69 -5.84 -29.05 -45.26
CA ASN A 69 -6.72 -30.08 -45.78
C ASN A 69 -6.96 -31.13 -44.67
N PHE A 70 -8.09 -31.02 -43.97
CA PHE A 70 -8.49 -31.94 -42.89
C PHE A 70 -8.73 -33.39 -43.37
N THR A 71 -8.66 -33.66 -44.68
CA THR A 71 -8.75 -35.01 -45.24
C THR A 71 -7.42 -35.77 -45.21
N ASP A 72 -6.29 -35.10 -44.95
CA ASP A 72 -4.98 -35.74 -44.84
C ASP A 72 -4.76 -36.32 -43.42
N PRO A 73 -4.61 -37.65 -43.27
CA PRO A 73 -4.45 -38.34 -41.99
C PRO A 73 -3.32 -37.81 -41.10
N GLY A 74 -2.26 -37.24 -41.68
CA GLY A 74 -1.16 -36.70 -40.87
C GLY A 74 -1.44 -35.30 -40.29
N THR A 75 -2.46 -34.60 -40.80
CA THR A 75 -2.91 -33.26 -40.35
C THR A 75 -3.91 -33.41 -39.19
N LEU A 76 -4.35 -34.64 -38.93
CA LEU A 76 -5.24 -35.05 -37.83
C LEU A 76 -4.52 -35.26 -36.50
N LYS A 77 -3.26 -34.83 -36.37
CA LYS A 77 -2.62 -34.72 -35.05
C LYS A 77 -3.44 -33.75 -34.21
N SER A 78 -3.48 -33.95 -32.89
CA SER A 78 -4.26 -33.18 -31.91
C SER A 78 -4.01 -31.67 -31.85
N PHE A 79 -3.22 -31.12 -32.78
CA PHE A 79 -2.59 -29.80 -32.75
C PHE A 79 -1.88 -29.50 -31.42
N LEU A 80 -1.63 -30.51 -30.58
CA LEU A 80 -0.98 -30.41 -29.27
C LEU A 80 -0.05 -31.60 -28.98
N THR A 81 0.02 -32.59 -29.86
CA THR A 81 1.05 -33.63 -29.82
C THR A 81 2.39 -32.98 -30.20
N PRO A 82 3.45 -33.14 -29.38
CA PRO A 82 4.78 -32.66 -29.72
C PRO A 82 5.20 -33.08 -31.13
N ILE A 83 5.64 -32.11 -31.93
CA ILE A 83 6.18 -32.39 -33.27
C ILE A 83 7.61 -32.89 -33.08
N PRO A 84 7.94 -34.11 -33.54
CA PRO A 84 9.30 -34.62 -33.42
C PRO A 84 10.27 -33.80 -34.27
N PHE A 85 11.55 -33.82 -33.89
CA PHE A 85 12.61 -33.24 -34.71
C PHE A 85 12.61 -33.86 -36.11
N LEU A 86 12.55 -33.01 -37.15
CA LEU A 86 12.59 -33.45 -38.54
C LEU A 86 14.05 -33.50 -39.01
N PRO A 87 14.57 -34.68 -39.39
CA PRO A 87 15.96 -34.82 -39.82
C PRO A 87 16.22 -34.09 -41.15
N PRO A 88 17.49 -33.71 -41.42
CA PRO A 88 17.90 -33.19 -42.72
C PRO A 88 17.51 -34.15 -43.85
N GLY A 89 16.92 -33.64 -44.93
CA GLY A 89 16.43 -34.46 -46.05
C GLY A 89 14.96 -34.88 -45.95
N THR A 90 14.24 -34.45 -44.91
CA THR A 90 12.76 -34.56 -44.85
C THR A 90 12.14 -33.74 -45.99
N SER A 91 11.06 -34.25 -46.62
CA SER A 91 10.42 -33.56 -47.75
C SER A 91 9.83 -32.20 -47.35
N ASP A 92 9.82 -31.25 -48.29
CA ASP A 92 9.25 -29.90 -48.09
C ASP A 92 7.79 -29.94 -47.64
N GLU A 93 7.02 -30.91 -48.14
CA GLU A 93 5.63 -31.12 -47.74
C GLU A 93 5.50 -31.45 -46.25
N VAL A 94 6.35 -32.35 -45.74
CA VAL A 94 6.36 -32.73 -44.32
C VAL A 94 6.83 -31.57 -43.44
N TYR A 95 7.82 -30.81 -43.90
CA TYR A 95 8.27 -29.58 -43.23
C TYR A 95 7.17 -28.53 -43.14
N ARG A 96 6.50 -28.23 -44.27
CA ARG A 96 5.40 -27.25 -44.33
C ARG A 96 4.25 -27.64 -43.39
N LYS A 97 3.95 -28.93 -43.32
CA LYS A 97 2.92 -29.48 -42.42
C LYS A 97 3.30 -29.35 -40.95
N ALA A 98 4.53 -29.72 -40.60
CA ALA A 98 5.05 -29.53 -39.24
C ALA A 98 5.06 -28.05 -38.85
N PHE A 99 5.44 -27.16 -39.76
CA PHE A 99 5.39 -25.72 -39.55
C PHE A 99 3.97 -25.23 -39.25
N ASN A 100 2.97 -25.62 -40.06
CA ASN A 100 1.57 -25.24 -39.82
C ASN A 100 1.02 -25.75 -38.48
N ILE A 101 1.33 -27.00 -38.11
CA ILE A 101 0.92 -27.53 -36.80
C ILE A 101 1.61 -26.77 -35.67
N SER A 102 2.89 -26.44 -35.81
CA SER A 102 3.63 -25.65 -34.83
C SER A 102 3.04 -24.25 -34.67
N TYR A 103 2.62 -23.62 -35.77
CA TYR A 103 1.98 -22.30 -35.77
C TYR A 103 0.65 -22.31 -35.01
N ILE A 104 -0.18 -23.35 -35.20
CA ILE A 104 -1.41 -23.54 -34.44
C ILE A 104 -1.10 -23.78 -32.95
N GLN A 105 -0.14 -24.65 -32.66
CA GLN A 105 0.33 -24.91 -31.29
C GLN A 105 0.68 -23.61 -30.57
N THR A 106 1.49 -22.76 -31.20
CA THR A 106 1.88 -21.47 -30.64
C THR A 106 0.70 -20.52 -30.46
N SER A 107 -0.33 -20.60 -31.30
CA SER A 107 -1.54 -19.79 -31.12
C SER A 107 -2.36 -20.24 -29.91
N LEU A 108 -2.45 -21.56 -29.67
CA LEU A 108 -3.25 -22.14 -28.57
C LEU A 108 -2.54 -22.14 -27.21
N MET A 109 -1.20 -22.11 -27.19
CA MET A 109 -0.39 -22.26 -25.98
C MET A 109 0.47 -21.02 -25.71
N LYS A 110 -0.14 -19.84 -25.88
CA LYS A 110 0.47 -18.56 -25.56
C LYS A 110 1.88 -18.40 -26.14
N GLY A 111 2.06 -18.67 -27.43
CA GLY A 111 3.31 -18.50 -28.17
C GLY A 111 4.27 -19.69 -28.08
N ASN A 112 3.93 -20.75 -27.35
CA ASN A 112 4.78 -21.93 -27.16
C ASN A 112 4.29 -23.12 -28.01
N SER A 113 5.21 -23.99 -28.45
CA SER A 113 4.83 -25.26 -29.06
C SER A 113 4.79 -26.39 -28.02
N SER A 114 4.04 -27.46 -28.28
CA SER A 114 4.02 -28.62 -27.36
C SER A 114 5.39 -29.28 -27.22
N ALA A 115 6.20 -29.24 -28.29
CA ALA A 115 7.57 -29.73 -28.25
C ALA A 115 8.45 -28.85 -27.34
N ALA A 116 8.31 -27.52 -27.39
CA ALA A 116 9.05 -26.62 -26.53
C ALA A 116 8.67 -26.78 -25.05
N LEU A 117 7.37 -26.95 -24.75
CA LEU A 117 6.88 -27.15 -23.39
C LEU A 117 7.33 -28.51 -22.81
N LEU A 118 7.32 -29.57 -23.62
CA LEU A 118 7.84 -30.89 -23.22
C LEU A 118 9.35 -30.87 -23.01
N ASP A 119 10.10 -30.23 -23.90
CA ASP A 119 11.57 -30.07 -23.79
C ASP A 119 12.00 -29.32 -22.51
N ARG A 120 11.10 -28.49 -21.97
CA ARG A 120 11.29 -27.74 -20.72
C ARG A 120 10.55 -28.32 -19.54
N GLU A 121 10.05 -29.54 -19.68
CA GLU A 121 9.33 -30.27 -18.64
C GLU A 121 8.20 -29.45 -17.99
N VAL A 122 7.51 -28.58 -18.75
CA VAL A 122 6.29 -27.91 -18.26
C VAL A 122 5.20 -28.94 -18.03
N PHE A 123 5.07 -29.88 -18.98
CA PHE A 123 4.50 -31.20 -18.74
C PHE A 123 5.55 -32.25 -19.00
N THR A 124 5.46 -33.37 -18.31
CA THR A 124 6.44 -34.46 -18.44
C THR A 124 5.77 -35.82 -18.25
N PRO A 125 6.18 -36.85 -19.01
CA PRO A 125 5.81 -38.23 -18.72
C PRO A 125 6.69 -38.84 -17.62
N ARG A 126 7.71 -38.12 -17.14
CA ARG A 126 8.58 -38.57 -16.04
C ARG A 126 7.74 -38.79 -14.78
N GLN A 127 8.02 -39.89 -14.08
CA GLN A 127 7.47 -40.13 -12.76
C GLN A 127 8.00 -39.07 -11.78
N LEU A 128 7.08 -38.41 -11.07
CA LEU A 128 7.44 -37.41 -10.06
C LEU A 128 7.46 -38.06 -8.67
N LYS A 129 8.17 -37.43 -7.73
CA LYS A 129 8.13 -37.86 -6.34
C LYS A 129 6.71 -37.77 -5.80
N ALA A 130 6.29 -38.80 -5.05
CA ALA A 130 5.03 -38.75 -4.33
C ALA A 130 5.03 -37.59 -3.31
N PRO A 131 3.88 -36.93 -3.07
CA PRO A 131 3.76 -35.94 -2.01
C PRO A 131 4.17 -36.49 -0.65
N ASN A 132 4.96 -35.74 0.09
CA ASN A 132 5.31 -36.07 1.48
C ASN A 132 5.16 -34.88 2.45
N ALA A 133 4.72 -33.72 1.96
CA ALA A 133 4.35 -32.61 2.83
C ALA A 133 3.14 -33.02 3.68
N VAL A 134 3.31 -33.01 5.00
CA VAL A 134 2.25 -33.35 5.96
C VAL A 134 1.91 -32.11 6.77
N CYS A 135 0.64 -31.72 6.75
CA CYS A 135 0.10 -30.64 7.56
C CYS A 135 -1.34 -31.01 7.94
N PRO A 136 -1.75 -30.84 9.21
CA PRO A 136 -3.16 -30.94 9.58
C PRO A 136 -4.00 -30.00 8.72
N ILE A 137 -5.18 -30.45 8.30
CA ILE A 137 -6.11 -29.59 7.56
C ILE A 137 -6.49 -28.42 8.47
N HIS A 138 -6.31 -27.20 7.98
CA HIS A 138 -6.56 -25.97 8.70
C HIS A 138 -8.03 -25.93 9.17
N PRO A 139 -8.34 -25.41 10.37
CA PRO A 139 -9.72 -25.40 10.90
C PRO A 139 -10.76 -24.74 9.99
N MET A 140 -10.35 -23.70 9.24
CA MET A 140 -11.18 -23.03 8.21
C MET A 140 -11.48 -23.93 6.99
N LEU A 141 -10.72 -24.99 6.78
CA LEU A 141 -10.90 -25.96 5.69
C LEU A 141 -11.43 -27.32 6.18
N ALA A 142 -11.80 -27.42 7.46
CA ALA A 142 -12.19 -28.67 8.09
C ALA A 142 -13.41 -29.31 7.42
N ARG A 143 -13.45 -30.64 7.40
CA ARG A 143 -14.46 -31.47 6.71
C ARG A 143 -15.90 -31.05 6.95
N HIS A 144 -16.24 -30.70 8.19
CA HIS A 144 -17.61 -30.33 8.58
C HIS A 144 -18.06 -28.98 8.01
N ARG A 145 -17.14 -28.13 7.51
CA ARG A 145 -17.47 -26.85 6.87
C ARG A 145 -17.87 -27.00 5.40
N TRP A 146 -17.60 -28.16 4.79
CA TRP A 146 -17.91 -28.43 3.38
C TRP A 146 -19.36 -28.91 3.24
N SER A 147 -20.32 -27.99 3.35
CA SER A 147 -21.75 -28.27 3.22
C SER A 147 -22.39 -27.58 2.01
N THR A 148 -23.29 -28.26 1.31
CA THR A 148 -24.12 -27.62 0.27
C THR A 148 -25.05 -26.61 0.93
N VAL A 149 -24.83 -25.34 0.64
CA VAL A 149 -25.39 -24.20 1.38
C VAL A 149 -26.91 -24.06 1.26
N GLU A 150 -27.60 -24.71 0.31
CA GLU A 150 -29.06 -24.57 0.16
C GLU A 150 -29.83 -25.87 -0.15
N PRO A 151 -31.14 -25.92 0.22
CA PRO A 151 -32.04 -27.05 -0.06
C PRO A 151 -32.30 -27.14 -1.57
N GLY A 152 -31.84 -28.22 -2.19
CA GLY A 152 -31.98 -28.42 -3.64
C GLY A 152 -30.94 -29.34 -4.25
N GLY A 153 -29.85 -29.65 -3.52
CA GLY A 153 -28.96 -30.78 -3.76
C GLY A 153 -28.67 -31.00 -5.24
N VAL A 154 -28.07 -30.00 -5.90
CA VAL A 154 -27.70 -30.14 -7.31
C VAL A 154 -26.73 -31.33 -7.39
N LEU A 155 -27.23 -32.42 -7.97
CA LEU A 155 -26.45 -33.64 -8.15
C LEU A 155 -25.51 -33.40 -9.31
N TYR A 156 -24.22 -33.30 -9.01
CA TYR A 156 -23.21 -33.22 -10.04
C TYR A 156 -22.65 -34.62 -10.31
N PRO A 157 -22.15 -34.89 -11.53
CA PRO A 157 -21.53 -36.17 -11.85
C PRO A 157 -20.41 -36.51 -10.86
N ILE A 158 -20.47 -37.69 -10.25
CA ILE A 158 -19.37 -38.33 -9.52
C ILE A 158 -19.11 -39.65 -10.22
N CYS A 159 -18.20 -39.65 -11.19
CA CYS A 159 -17.82 -40.87 -11.88
C CYS A 159 -16.91 -41.71 -10.97
N ASP A 160 -17.46 -42.76 -10.36
CA ASP A 160 -16.61 -43.79 -9.78
C ASP A 160 -15.89 -44.53 -10.91
N SER A 161 -14.57 -44.57 -10.79
CA SER A 161 -13.65 -45.20 -11.70
C SER A 161 -13.83 -46.72 -11.83
N GLU A 162 -14.61 -47.37 -10.95
CA GLU A 162 -14.98 -48.78 -11.06
C GLU A 162 -16.06 -49.07 -12.10
N GLY A 163 -16.72 -48.04 -12.65
CA GLY A 163 -17.58 -48.20 -13.82
C GLY A 163 -18.74 -49.17 -13.61
N LYS A 164 -19.35 -49.20 -12.41
CA LYS A 164 -20.66 -49.82 -12.26
C LYS A 164 -21.61 -49.09 -13.20
N VAL A 165 -22.08 -49.84 -14.19
CA VAL A 165 -23.19 -49.41 -15.03
C VAL A 165 -24.41 -49.35 -14.11
N ASN A 166 -24.98 -48.17 -13.97
CA ASN A 166 -26.23 -47.97 -13.25
C ASN A 166 -27.35 -48.74 -13.96
N ASP A 167 -28.47 -48.97 -13.28
CA ASP A 167 -29.62 -49.70 -13.83
C ASP A 167 -30.20 -49.05 -15.12
N ASP A 168 -29.90 -47.78 -15.37
CA ASP A 168 -30.28 -47.02 -16.57
C ASP A 168 -29.26 -47.12 -17.73
N GLY A 169 -28.20 -47.91 -17.57
CA GLY A 169 -27.14 -48.05 -18.57
C GLY A 169 -26.07 -46.94 -18.54
N THR A 170 -26.19 -45.95 -17.65
CA THR A 170 -25.20 -44.87 -17.53
C THR A 170 -24.01 -45.30 -16.67
N ARG A 171 -22.84 -44.75 -16.97
CA ARG A 171 -21.60 -44.92 -16.18
C ARG A 171 -21.33 -43.73 -15.24
N VAL A 172 -22.36 -42.91 -15.00
CA VAL A 172 -22.25 -41.66 -14.24
C VAL A 172 -23.15 -41.81 -13.01
N THR A 173 -22.57 -42.05 -11.85
CA THR A 173 -23.29 -41.84 -10.58
C THR A 173 -23.44 -40.35 -10.36
N TYR A 174 -24.67 -39.85 -10.37
CA TYR A 174 -24.96 -38.49 -9.94
C TYR A 174 -24.91 -38.45 -8.41
N GLY A 175 -24.06 -37.60 -7.85
CA GLY A 175 -23.85 -37.52 -6.41
C GLY A 175 -23.76 -36.09 -5.92
N VAL A 176 -23.95 -35.90 -4.62
CA VAL A 176 -23.78 -34.58 -4.00
C VAL A 176 -22.29 -34.41 -3.66
N TRP A 177 -21.64 -33.43 -4.29
CA TRP A 177 -20.31 -32.99 -3.86
C TRP A 177 -20.46 -32.31 -2.49
N HIS A 178 -20.05 -33.01 -1.44
CA HIS A 178 -20.25 -32.64 -0.05
C HIS A 178 -19.10 -33.19 0.80
N GLY A 179 -18.75 -32.54 1.91
CA GLY A 179 -17.72 -33.01 2.82
C GLY A 179 -18.00 -34.42 3.36
N SER A 180 -19.26 -34.83 3.48
CA SER A 180 -19.63 -36.19 3.90
C SER A 180 -19.47 -37.27 2.83
N CYS A 181 -19.19 -36.91 1.57
CA CYS A 181 -18.87 -37.87 0.52
C CYS A 181 -17.38 -38.23 0.63
N ASP A 182 -17.05 -39.44 1.07
CA ASP A 182 -15.66 -39.89 1.23
C ASP A 182 -14.87 -39.77 -0.08
N LEU A 183 -15.46 -40.14 -1.22
CA LEU A 183 -14.78 -40.02 -2.52
C LEU A 183 -14.42 -38.56 -2.87
N ALA A 184 -15.34 -37.62 -2.67
CA ALA A 184 -15.08 -36.20 -2.91
C ALA A 184 -14.04 -35.65 -1.92
N TRP A 185 -14.16 -36.03 -0.65
CA TRP A 185 -13.26 -35.60 0.41
C TRP A 185 -11.82 -36.11 0.19
N ASP A 186 -11.65 -37.40 -0.04
CA ASP A 186 -10.35 -38.04 -0.26
C ASP A 186 -9.66 -37.49 -1.51
N THR A 187 -10.45 -37.16 -2.55
CA THR A 187 -9.95 -36.54 -3.77
C THR A 187 -9.42 -35.13 -3.53
N LEU A 188 -10.11 -34.35 -2.67
CA LEU A 188 -9.77 -32.96 -2.37
C LEU A 188 -8.65 -32.83 -1.32
N GLN A 189 -8.50 -33.82 -0.44
CA GLN A 189 -7.60 -33.79 0.71
C GLN A 189 -6.15 -33.37 0.39
N PRO A 190 -5.49 -33.84 -0.68
CA PRO A 190 -4.13 -33.38 -1.01
C PRO A 190 -4.05 -31.87 -1.26
N SER A 191 -5.03 -31.29 -1.94
CA SER A 191 -5.12 -29.86 -2.18
C SER A 191 -5.40 -29.09 -0.88
N LEU A 192 -6.22 -29.65 0.02
CA LEU A 192 -6.48 -29.05 1.34
C LEU A 192 -5.24 -29.03 2.21
N VAL A 193 -4.42 -30.09 2.20
CA VAL A 193 -3.15 -30.11 2.94
C VAL A 193 -2.24 -28.99 2.43
N LEU A 194 -2.12 -28.84 1.11
CA LEU A 194 -1.29 -27.80 0.52
C LEU A 194 -1.79 -26.38 0.87
N ALA A 195 -3.09 -26.13 0.72
CA ALA A 195 -3.72 -24.87 1.13
C ALA A 195 -3.56 -24.60 2.63
N SER A 196 -3.63 -25.64 3.47
CA SER A 196 -3.46 -25.55 4.92
C SER A 196 -2.04 -25.15 5.30
N ILE A 197 -1.02 -25.65 4.59
CA ILE A 197 0.37 -25.21 4.79
C ILE A 197 0.48 -23.71 4.49
N ILE A 198 -0.06 -23.26 3.35
CA ILE A 198 0.00 -21.85 2.95
C ILE A 198 -0.74 -20.97 3.97
N LEU A 199 -1.99 -21.30 4.33
CA LEU A 199 -2.76 -20.56 5.35
C LEU A 199 -2.04 -20.48 6.69
N SER A 200 -1.38 -21.56 7.10
CA SER A 200 -0.68 -21.61 8.38
C SER A 200 0.55 -20.72 8.42
N THR A 201 1.15 -20.38 7.27
CA THR A 201 2.38 -19.58 7.18
C THR A 201 2.20 -18.20 6.54
N ILE A 202 1.03 -17.90 5.95
CA ILE A 202 0.82 -16.67 5.17
C ILE A 202 1.00 -15.39 5.99
N HIS A 203 0.77 -15.44 7.30
CA HIS A 203 1.00 -14.34 8.24
C HIS A 203 2.47 -13.88 8.32
N GLU A 204 3.41 -14.71 7.88
CA GLU A 204 4.83 -14.36 7.77
C GLU A 204 5.15 -13.60 6.47
N HIS A 205 4.18 -13.50 5.55
CA HIS A 205 4.38 -12.83 4.26
C HIS A 205 4.02 -11.33 4.37
N PRO A 206 4.89 -10.39 3.96
CA PRO A 206 4.66 -8.96 4.16
C PRO A 206 3.41 -8.41 3.45
N TRP A 207 3.00 -9.03 2.33
CA TRP A 207 1.74 -8.69 1.66
C TRP A 207 0.52 -8.98 2.56
N PHE A 208 0.51 -10.11 3.26
CA PHE A 208 -0.61 -10.47 4.14
C PHE A 208 -0.58 -9.66 5.44
N ASP A 209 0.60 -9.38 5.98
CA ASP A 209 0.79 -8.43 7.08
C ASP A 209 0.22 -7.04 6.75
N ALA A 210 0.53 -6.52 5.56
CA ALA A 210 -0.03 -5.27 5.04
C ALA A 210 -1.55 -5.34 4.84
N PHE A 211 -2.06 -6.44 4.28
CA PHE A 211 -3.49 -6.64 4.09
C PHE A 211 -4.26 -6.67 5.41
N MET A 212 -3.70 -7.30 6.45
CA MET A 212 -4.35 -7.43 7.76
C MET A 212 -4.23 -6.16 8.61
N LEU A 213 -3.02 -5.61 8.70
CA LEU A 213 -2.66 -4.60 9.70
C LEU A 213 -2.03 -3.33 9.11
N GLY A 214 -1.83 -3.27 7.79
CA GLY A 214 -1.34 -2.06 7.12
C GLY A 214 -2.41 -0.98 7.07
N ASP A 215 -1.95 0.27 7.00
CA ASP A 215 -2.83 1.42 6.84
C ASP A 215 -3.56 1.35 5.49
N GLU A 216 -4.82 1.75 5.49
CA GLU A 216 -5.64 1.88 4.28
C GLU A 216 -5.82 3.36 3.93
N LEU A 217 -5.27 3.76 2.78
CA LEU A 217 -5.32 5.14 2.29
C LEU A 217 -6.34 5.27 1.15
N PRO A 218 -7.02 6.41 0.97
CA PRO A 218 -7.82 6.66 -0.22
C PRO A 218 -6.98 6.55 -1.49
N VAL A 219 -7.53 5.93 -2.54
CA VAL A 219 -6.89 5.91 -3.87
C VAL A 219 -6.76 7.34 -4.40
N ASP A 220 -5.60 7.69 -4.97
CA ASP A 220 -5.40 8.98 -5.65
C ASP A 220 -6.47 9.18 -6.75
N PRO A 221 -7.31 10.23 -6.68
CA PRO A 221 -8.31 10.52 -7.70
C PRO A 221 -7.75 10.60 -9.12
N ASN A 222 -6.48 10.96 -9.28
CA ASN A 222 -5.82 11.03 -10.59
C ASN A 222 -5.36 9.68 -11.15
N SER A 223 -5.53 8.60 -10.39
CA SER A 223 -5.24 7.23 -10.84
C SER A 223 -6.44 6.59 -11.53
N TYR A 224 -7.64 7.14 -11.38
CA TYR A 224 -8.83 6.62 -12.04
C TYR A 224 -8.82 6.91 -13.56
N PRO A 225 -9.47 6.06 -14.38
CA PRO A 225 -9.77 6.43 -15.75
C PRO A 225 -10.69 7.66 -15.79
N PRO A 226 -10.80 8.36 -16.94
CA PRO A 226 -11.68 9.51 -17.09
C PRO A 226 -13.10 9.22 -16.58
N ALA A 227 -13.74 10.19 -15.90
CA ALA A 227 -15.04 10.00 -15.25
C ALA A 227 -16.14 9.43 -16.16
N ALA A 228 -16.07 9.71 -17.47
CA ALA A 228 -16.97 9.14 -18.48
C ALA A 228 -16.88 7.60 -18.62
N MET A 229 -15.81 6.99 -18.10
CA MET A 229 -15.58 5.54 -18.09
C MET A 229 -15.88 4.90 -16.72
N LEU A 230 -16.16 5.70 -15.69
CA LEU A 230 -16.58 5.21 -14.38
C LEU A 230 -18.10 5.08 -14.35
N GLY A 231 -18.62 3.89 -14.02
CA GLY A 231 -20.05 3.74 -13.77
C GLY A 231 -20.49 4.56 -12.54
N GLU A 232 -21.77 4.89 -12.43
CA GLU A 232 -22.34 5.69 -11.31
C GLU A 232 -22.04 5.10 -9.90
N GLN A 233 -21.73 3.80 -9.83
CA GLN A 233 -21.40 3.10 -8.58
C GLN A 233 -19.94 3.30 -8.12
N ASN A 234 -19.04 3.69 -9.04
CA ASN A 234 -17.58 3.65 -8.90
C ASN A 234 -16.99 4.99 -8.46
N HIS A 235 -17.45 5.50 -7.31
CA HIS A 235 -16.97 6.77 -6.78
C HIS A 235 -15.55 6.66 -6.17
N PRO A 236 -14.62 7.58 -6.51
CA PRO A 236 -13.24 7.55 -6.03
C PRO A 236 -13.05 7.50 -4.52
N THR A 237 -14.05 7.97 -3.76
CA THR A 237 -14.00 8.10 -2.30
C THR A 237 -14.12 6.77 -1.56
N LYS A 238 -14.63 5.72 -2.21
CA LYS A 238 -14.90 4.41 -1.60
C LYS A 238 -13.69 3.48 -1.59
N HIS A 239 -12.90 3.49 -2.66
CA HIS A 239 -11.78 2.55 -2.76
C HIS A 239 -10.58 2.99 -1.93
N ARG A 240 -9.81 1.98 -1.49
CA ARG A 240 -8.65 2.14 -0.62
C ARG A 240 -7.46 1.37 -1.16
N ASN A 241 -6.26 1.85 -0.84
CA ASN A 241 -5.02 1.14 -1.02
C ASN A 241 -4.51 0.72 0.35
N PHE A 242 -4.24 -0.57 0.56
CA PHE A 242 -3.48 -0.99 1.73
C PHE A 242 -1.98 -0.91 1.42
N ILE A 243 -1.21 -0.43 2.40
CA ILE A 243 0.23 -0.19 2.24
C ILE A 243 1.05 -1.16 3.08
N LEU A 244 2.29 -1.43 2.64
CA LEU A 244 3.23 -2.21 3.43
C LEU A 244 3.50 -1.52 4.77
N ARG A 245 3.39 -2.28 5.85
CA ARG A 245 3.85 -1.84 7.17
C ARG A 245 5.37 -1.67 7.15
N PRO A 246 5.92 -0.73 7.94
CA PRO A 246 7.35 -0.71 8.20
C PRO A 246 7.80 -2.08 8.74
N PRO A 247 8.94 -2.63 8.28
CA PRO A 247 9.33 -4.01 8.52
C PRO A 247 9.92 -4.21 9.92
N PHE A 248 9.12 -3.97 10.96
CA PHE A 248 9.55 -4.17 12.35
C PHE A 248 9.68 -5.68 12.69
N PRO A 249 10.49 -6.02 13.71
CA PRO A 249 10.70 -7.41 14.13
C PRO A 249 9.42 -8.16 14.52
N ASP A 250 8.46 -7.47 15.15
CA ASP A 250 7.27 -8.10 15.75
C ASP A 250 6.07 -8.25 14.80
N ASN A 251 6.14 -7.70 13.57
CA ASN A 251 5.03 -7.71 12.61
C ASN A 251 4.42 -9.11 12.42
N PHE A 252 5.25 -10.16 12.31
CA PHE A 252 4.74 -11.51 12.07
C PHE A 252 3.92 -12.05 13.24
N ALA A 253 4.33 -11.77 14.48
CA ALA A 253 3.60 -12.22 15.67
C ALA A 253 2.28 -11.47 15.80
N GLU A 254 2.27 -10.16 15.53
CA GLU A 254 1.07 -9.34 15.53
C GLU A 254 0.08 -9.77 14.42
N CYS A 255 0.58 -9.97 13.20
CA CYS A 255 -0.22 -10.44 12.07
C CYS A 255 -0.85 -11.80 12.37
N LYS A 256 -0.09 -12.72 12.96
CA LYS A 256 -0.61 -14.02 13.40
C LYS A 256 -1.74 -13.87 14.41
N ALA A 257 -1.53 -13.07 15.47
CA ALA A 257 -2.53 -12.86 16.51
C ALA A 257 -3.82 -12.25 15.93
N TYR A 258 -3.71 -11.25 15.05
CA TYR A 258 -4.87 -10.65 14.39
C TYR A 258 -5.60 -11.63 13.47
N LYS A 259 -4.86 -12.43 12.68
CA LYS A 259 -5.44 -13.49 11.84
C LYS A 259 -6.24 -14.48 12.69
N GLU A 260 -5.65 -15.00 13.77
CA GLU A 260 -6.30 -15.99 14.65
C GLU A 260 -7.53 -15.41 15.35
N GLU A 261 -7.48 -14.13 15.75
CA GLU A 261 -8.64 -13.42 16.29
C GLU A 261 -9.75 -13.26 15.23
N LEU A 262 -9.39 -12.87 14.01
CA LEU A 262 -10.35 -12.70 12.91
C LEU A 262 -10.99 -14.03 12.50
N GLU A 263 -10.27 -15.15 12.56
CA GLU A 263 -10.82 -16.49 12.32
C GLU A 263 -11.86 -16.93 13.37
N GLN A 264 -11.83 -16.33 14.56
CA GLN A 264 -12.82 -16.56 15.62
C GLN A 264 -14.01 -15.59 15.52
N TYR A 265 -13.93 -14.58 14.66
CA TYR A 265 -15.01 -13.64 14.42
C TYR A 265 -16.13 -14.30 13.61
N HIS A 266 -17.41 -14.06 13.93
CA HIS A 266 -18.56 -14.82 13.40
C HIS A 266 -18.60 -14.91 11.86
N GLY A 267 -18.15 -13.86 11.17
CA GLY A 267 -18.01 -13.85 9.72
C GLY A 267 -17.17 -15.01 9.14
N LEU A 268 -16.12 -15.44 9.85
CA LEU A 268 -15.25 -16.58 9.49
C LEU A 268 -15.50 -17.80 10.36
N ALA A 269 -15.78 -17.63 11.66
CA ALA A 269 -16.04 -18.72 12.57
C ALA A 269 -17.18 -19.61 12.09
N ASP A 270 -18.21 -19.02 11.49
CA ASP A 270 -19.39 -19.71 10.94
C ASP A 270 -19.32 -19.91 9.42
N MET A 271 -18.16 -19.68 8.80
CA MET A 271 -18.02 -19.80 7.34
C MET A 271 -18.25 -21.23 6.84
N ALA A 272 -18.77 -21.32 5.61
CA ALA A 272 -19.03 -22.58 4.93
C ALA A 272 -18.37 -22.64 3.55
N TRP A 273 -17.96 -23.85 3.17
CA TRP A 273 -17.52 -24.21 1.83
C TRP A 273 -18.59 -25.02 1.11
N GLY A 274 -18.79 -24.73 -0.17
CA GLY A 274 -19.66 -25.49 -1.05
C GLY A 274 -18.99 -25.80 -2.39
N PHE A 275 -19.72 -26.56 -3.21
CA PHE A 275 -19.36 -26.78 -4.60
C PHE A 275 -20.38 -26.10 -5.50
N ALA A 276 -19.91 -25.53 -6.61
CA ALA A 276 -20.74 -24.93 -7.63
C ALA A 276 -20.23 -25.33 -9.03
N SER A 277 -21.07 -25.11 -10.04
CA SER A 277 -20.71 -25.30 -11.45
C SER A 277 -19.84 -24.14 -11.90
N MET A 278 -18.86 -24.34 -12.79
CA MET A 278 -18.04 -23.22 -13.27
C MET A 278 -18.86 -22.14 -13.97
N ASP A 279 -19.99 -22.50 -14.57
CA ASP A 279 -20.87 -21.62 -15.34
C ASP A 279 -22.09 -21.11 -14.54
N ARG A 280 -22.26 -21.52 -13.27
CA ARG A 280 -23.41 -21.16 -12.44
C ARG A 280 -23.04 -20.86 -11.00
N ALA A 281 -23.67 -19.85 -10.42
CA ALA A 281 -23.61 -19.57 -8.99
C ALA A 281 -24.30 -20.66 -8.15
N TYR A 282 -24.13 -20.64 -6.82
CA TYR A 282 -24.76 -21.61 -5.90
C TYR A 282 -26.28 -21.71 -6.02
N ASN A 283 -26.93 -20.60 -6.38
CA ASN A 283 -28.38 -20.53 -6.60
C ASN A 283 -28.78 -21.02 -8.01
N ASN A 284 -27.85 -21.69 -8.73
CA ASN A 284 -28.01 -22.24 -10.06
C ASN A 284 -28.27 -21.20 -11.18
N ASN A 285 -28.10 -19.91 -10.88
CA ASN A 285 -28.16 -18.85 -11.88
C ASN A 285 -26.86 -18.84 -12.69
N GLU A 286 -26.97 -18.73 -14.02
CA GLU A 286 -25.82 -18.57 -14.89
C GLU A 286 -25.07 -17.27 -14.57
N TYR A 287 -23.74 -17.32 -14.60
CA TYR A 287 -22.95 -16.08 -14.53
C TYR A 287 -23.21 -15.21 -15.75
N SER A 288 -23.19 -13.89 -15.56
CA SER A 288 -23.36 -12.95 -16.67
C SER A 288 -22.27 -13.15 -17.73
N GLY A 289 -22.67 -13.12 -19.01
CA GLY A 289 -21.73 -13.18 -20.14
C GLY A 289 -21.02 -14.52 -20.35
N SER A 290 -21.61 -15.64 -19.91
CA SER A 290 -21.03 -16.99 -20.05
C SER A 290 -19.64 -17.13 -19.39
N LYS A 291 -19.38 -16.34 -18.33
CA LYS A 291 -18.14 -16.43 -17.55
C LYS A 291 -18.04 -17.81 -16.89
N ARG A 292 -16.84 -18.38 -16.94
CA ARG A 292 -16.47 -19.59 -16.19
C ARG A 292 -15.53 -19.21 -15.06
N VAL A 293 -15.88 -19.59 -13.84
CA VAL A 293 -15.09 -19.28 -12.63
C VAL A 293 -14.70 -20.58 -11.93
N ASP A 294 -13.48 -20.63 -11.41
CA ASP A 294 -12.95 -21.82 -10.73
C ASP A 294 -13.33 -21.82 -9.24
N GLY A 295 -13.60 -20.64 -8.68
CA GLY A 295 -14.15 -20.43 -7.35
C GLY A 295 -14.87 -19.08 -7.27
N TYR A 296 -15.59 -18.86 -6.17
CA TYR A 296 -16.05 -17.53 -5.78
C TYR A 296 -16.38 -17.47 -4.29
N SER A 297 -16.34 -16.25 -3.75
CA SER A 297 -16.66 -15.94 -2.36
C SER A 297 -17.82 -14.95 -2.26
N THR A 298 -18.65 -15.09 -1.23
CA THR A 298 -19.77 -14.19 -0.99
C THR A 298 -20.13 -14.08 0.48
N TRP A 299 -20.91 -13.06 0.84
CA TRP A 299 -21.48 -12.92 2.18
C TRP A 299 -22.93 -13.38 2.19
N ASN A 300 -23.23 -14.40 2.99
CA ASN A 300 -24.60 -14.87 3.17
C ASN A 300 -25.32 -13.98 4.19
N ARG A 301 -26.40 -13.33 3.75
CA ARG A 301 -27.16 -12.38 4.56
C ARG A 301 -27.97 -13.04 5.68
N TYR A 302 -28.30 -14.32 5.53
CA TYR A 302 -29.14 -15.06 6.48
C TYR A 302 -28.33 -15.62 7.64
N THR A 303 -27.15 -16.15 7.34
CA THR A 303 -26.20 -16.68 8.33
C THR A 303 -25.21 -15.62 8.81
N ASN A 304 -25.19 -14.45 8.16
CA ASN A 304 -24.25 -13.35 8.43
C ASN A 304 -22.79 -13.81 8.45
N SER A 305 -22.40 -14.61 7.45
CA SER A 305 -21.07 -15.23 7.38
C SER A 305 -20.57 -15.39 5.94
N CYS A 306 -19.27 -15.67 5.80
CA CYS A 306 -18.64 -15.91 4.50
C CYS A 306 -19.00 -17.29 3.96
N HIS A 307 -19.36 -17.35 2.69
CA HIS A 307 -19.64 -18.59 1.96
C HIS A 307 -18.73 -18.66 0.73
N LEU A 308 -17.93 -19.71 0.66
CA LEU A 308 -16.94 -19.92 -0.38
C LEU A 308 -17.31 -21.14 -1.21
N PHE A 309 -17.03 -21.10 -2.49
CA PHE A 309 -17.40 -22.17 -3.41
C PHE A 309 -16.25 -22.51 -4.34
N LEU A 310 -16.10 -23.81 -4.58
CA LEU A 310 -15.13 -24.37 -5.51
C LEU A 310 -15.87 -25.04 -6.67
N SER A 311 -15.33 -24.91 -7.89
CA SER A 311 -15.84 -25.66 -9.04
C SER A 311 -15.73 -27.16 -8.79
N TYR A 312 -16.85 -27.89 -8.86
CA TYR A 312 -16.81 -29.35 -8.78
C TYR A 312 -16.11 -29.96 -9.99
N GLU A 313 -16.21 -29.33 -11.18
CA GLU A 313 -15.60 -29.84 -12.41
C GLU A 313 -14.08 -29.93 -12.29
N LYS A 314 -13.45 -28.95 -11.63
CA LYS A 314 -12.01 -28.97 -11.37
C LYS A 314 -11.62 -30.15 -10.47
N VAL A 315 -12.36 -30.37 -9.40
CA VAL A 315 -12.07 -31.47 -8.46
C VAL A 315 -12.37 -32.82 -9.11
N ALA A 316 -13.43 -32.92 -9.91
CA ALA A 316 -13.79 -34.12 -10.65
C ALA A 316 -12.68 -34.59 -11.62
N LEU A 317 -11.83 -33.69 -12.13
CA LEU A 317 -10.69 -34.07 -12.97
C LEU A 317 -9.70 -34.99 -12.22
N LEU A 318 -9.54 -34.85 -10.91
CA LEU A 318 -8.64 -35.69 -10.11
C LEU A 318 -9.10 -37.15 -9.99
N LEU A 319 -10.37 -37.43 -10.25
CA LEU A 319 -10.94 -38.80 -10.29
C LEU A 319 -10.52 -39.59 -11.53
N ARG A 320 -9.91 -38.92 -12.51
CA ARG A 320 -9.43 -39.56 -13.73
C ARG A 320 -8.25 -40.48 -13.46
N LYS A 321 -8.28 -41.66 -14.10
CA LYS A 321 -7.23 -42.71 -14.02
C LYS A 321 -6.07 -42.50 -15.00
N ASP A 322 -6.26 -41.64 -16.01
CA ASP A 322 -5.27 -41.40 -17.07
C ASP A 322 -4.36 -40.20 -16.79
N LEU A 323 -4.48 -39.57 -15.62
CA LEU A 323 -3.56 -38.53 -15.15
C LEU A 323 -2.22 -39.17 -14.76
N ASN A 324 -1.12 -38.59 -15.25
CA ASN A 324 0.20 -38.90 -14.72
C ASN A 324 0.47 -38.06 -13.46
N ASP A 325 1.63 -38.26 -12.83
CA ASP A 325 1.98 -37.53 -11.62
C ASP A 325 2.02 -36.01 -11.84
N ALA A 326 2.59 -35.55 -12.96
CA ALA A 326 2.68 -34.13 -13.27
C ALA A 326 1.30 -33.48 -13.38
N ASP A 327 0.36 -34.11 -14.09
CA ASP A 327 -1.00 -33.60 -14.24
C ASP A 327 -1.73 -33.56 -12.89
N ARG A 328 -1.57 -34.61 -12.09
CA ARG A 328 -2.21 -34.74 -10.78
C ARG A 328 -1.68 -33.68 -9.81
N LEU A 329 -0.36 -33.50 -9.70
CA LEU A 329 0.23 -32.48 -8.83
C LEU A 329 -0.09 -31.07 -9.31
N THR A 330 -0.15 -30.84 -10.63
CA THR A 330 -0.55 -29.54 -11.20
C THR A 330 -1.98 -29.20 -10.82
N LEU A 331 -2.93 -30.13 -11.00
CA LEU A 331 -4.33 -29.95 -10.63
C LEU A 331 -4.52 -29.74 -9.11
N GLN A 332 -3.78 -30.50 -8.29
CA GLN A 332 -3.83 -30.33 -6.84
C GLN A 332 -3.36 -28.94 -6.42
N PHE A 333 -2.27 -28.45 -7.02
CA PHE A 333 -1.78 -27.09 -6.79
C PHE A 333 -2.75 -26.01 -7.28
N GLU A 334 -3.34 -26.17 -8.48
CA GLU A 334 -4.34 -25.24 -9.01
C GLU A 334 -5.54 -25.12 -8.05
N ILE A 335 -6.08 -26.23 -7.58
CA ILE A 335 -7.20 -26.26 -6.62
C ILE A 335 -6.78 -25.61 -5.29
N ALA A 336 -5.59 -25.92 -4.77
CA ALA A 336 -5.08 -25.30 -3.56
C ALA A 336 -4.94 -23.78 -3.71
N ASN A 337 -4.49 -23.31 -4.88
CA ASN A 337 -4.42 -21.89 -5.19
C ASN A 337 -5.81 -21.24 -5.21
N THR A 338 -6.80 -21.87 -5.86
CA THR A 338 -8.19 -21.36 -5.86
C THR A 338 -8.74 -21.27 -4.44
N ILE A 339 -8.49 -22.26 -3.59
CA ILE A 339 -8.89 -22.20 -2.18
C ILE A 339 -8.24 -21.00 -1.48
N MET A 340 -6.94 -20.79 -1.67
CA MET A 340 -6.21 -19.66 -1.07
C MET A 340 -6.76 -18.32 -1.58
N HIS A 341 -7.02 -18.23 -2.87
CA HIS A 341 -7.58 -17.06 -3.55
C HIS A 341 -8.90 -16.64 -2.90
N GLU A 342 -9.85 -17.58 -2.81
CA GLU A 342 -11.16 -17.33 -2.19
C GLU A 342 -11.05 -17.03 -0.69
N MET A 343 -10.11 -17.64 0.01
CA MET A 343 -9.86 -17.30 1.42
C MET A 343 -9.46 -15.85 1.61
N MET A 344 -8.72 -15.22 0.68
CA MET A 344 -8.34 -13.80 0.81
C MET A 344 -9.56 -12.89 0.73
N HIS A 345 -10.51 -13.23 -0.15
CA HIS A 345 -11.81 -12.56 -0.23
C HIS A 345 -12.58 -12.68 1.07
N ALA A 346 -12.66 -13.89 1.64
CA ALA A 346 -13.33 -14.12 2.91
C ALA A 346 -12.70 -13.33 4.07
N TYR A 347 -11.37 -13.30 4.16
CA TYR A 347 -10.67 -12.46 5.14
C TYR A 347 -10.98 -10.97 4.94
N GLY A 348 -10.99 -10.50 3.69
CA GLY A 348 -11.28 -9.10 3.38
C GLY A 348 -12.70 -8.72 3.78
N LEU A 349 -13.68 -9.56 3.45
CA LEU A 349 -15.08 -9.38 3.84
C LEU A 349 -15.22 -9.36 5.37
N ALA A 350 -14.64 -10.32 6.08
CA ALA A 350 -14.70 -10.38 7.54
C ALA A 350 -14.01 -9.19 8.22
N LYS A 351 -12.83 -8.78 7.75
CA LYS A 351 -12.10 -7.60 8.24
C LYS A 351 -12.96 -6.34 8.10
N ARG A 352 -13.54 -6.10 6.91
CA ARG A 352 -14.41 -4.95 6.64
C ARG A 352 -15.67 -4.98 7.49
N GLN A 353 -16.27 -6.15 7.64
CA GLN A 353 -17.47 -6.33 8.45
C GLN A 353 -17.20 -6.01 9.92
N ARG A 354 -16.11 -6.52 10.48
CA ARG A 354 -15.64 -6.21 11.83
C ARG A 354 -15.41 -4.70 12.02
N TYR A 355 -14.71 -4.06 11.09
CA TYR A 355 -14.44 -2.62 11.14
C TYR A 355 -15.74 -1.79 11.09
N GLN A 356 -16.69 -2.18 10.24
CA GLN A 356 -18.01 -1.56 10.13
C GLN A 356 -18.75 -1.62 11.48
N VAL A 357 -18.82 -2.80 12.09
CA VAL A 357 -19.46 -3.00 13.41
C VAL A 357 -18.78 -2.19 14.50
N GLN A 358 -17.44 -2.20 14.55
CA GLN A 358 -16.66 -1.43 15.53
C GLN A 358 -16.83 0.09 15.37
N SER A 359 -17.12 0.55 14.15
CA SER A 359 -17.41 1.96 13.84
C SER A 359 -18.86 2.36 14.16
N GLY A 360 -19.65 1.46 14.76
CA GLY A 360 -21.04 1.73 15.17
C GLY A 360 -22.08 1.54 14.06
N HIS A 361 -21.71 0.99 12.90
CA HIS A 361 -22.66 0.63 11.85
C HIS A 361 -23.36 -0.71 12.14
N PRO A 362 -24.49 -1.01 11.49
CA PRO A 362 -25.19 -2.27 11.66
C PRO A 362 -24.33 -3.50 11.35
N ASP A 363 -24.50 -4.53 12.17
CA ASP A 363 -23.96 -5.88 11.93
C ASP A 363 -24.74 -6.56 10.80
N THR A 364 -24.38 -6.19 9.58
CA THR A 364 -25.01 -6.64 8.34
C THR A 364 -23.93 -6.96 7.29
N VAL A 365 -24.35 -7.14 6.04
CA VAL A 365 -23.46 -7.34 4.90
C VAL A 365 -22.37 -6.26 4.88
N PRO A 366 -21.09 -6.63 4.74
CA PRO A 366 -20.00 -5.68 4.63
C PRO A 366 -20.05 -4.92 3.30
N TYR A 367 -19.29 -3.83 3.23
CA TYR A 367 -18.91 -3.24 1.95
C TYR A 367 -18.16 -4.27 1.10
N MET A 368 -18.58 -4.41 -0.16
CA MET A 368 -18.05 -5.41 -1.09
C MET A 368 -16.83 -4.90 -1.86
N ASP A 369 -16.55 -3.60 -1.82
CA ASP A 369 -15.42 -2.97 -2.53
C ASP A 369 -14.10 -3.55 -2.00
N GLU A 370 -13.23 -4.01 -2.91
CA GLU A 370 -11.94 -4.56 -2.55
C GLU A 370 -10.86 -3.47 -2.54
N PRO A 371 -9.87 -3.56 -1.63
CA PRO A 371 -8.77 -2.62 -1.64
C PRO A 371 -7.70 -3.03 -2.65
N TYR A 372 -7.02 -2.06 -3.24
CA TYR A 372 -5.81 -2.31 -4.04
C TYR A 372 -4.59 -2.47 -3.12
N PHE A 373 -3.57 -3.19 -3.59
CA PHE A 373 -2.28 -3.22 -2.91
C PHE A 373 -1.34 -2.17 -3.48
N LEU A 374 -0.95 -1.18 -2.68
CA LEU A 374 -0.03 -0.10 -3.10
C LEU A 374 -0.45 0.56 -4.43
N ASP A 375 0.27 0.26 -5.52
CA ASP A 375 0.08 0.80 -6.87
C ASP A 375 -0.41 -0.26 -7.88
N GLU A 376 -0.93 -1.39 -7.41
CA GLU A 376 -1.58 -2.37 -8.30
C GLU A 376 -2.81 -1.75 -8.98
N GLN A 377 -2.95 -1.98 -10.28
CA GLN A 377 -4.05 -1.37 -11.04
C GLN A 377 -5.40 -2.07 -10.88
N CYS A 378 -5.44 -3.22 -10.23
CA CYS A 378 -6.60 -4.11 -10.14
C CYS A 378 -6.90 -4.38 -8.66
N ALA A 379 -8.13 -4.09 -8.22
CA ALA A 379 -8.62 -4.48 -6.91
C ALA A 379 -9.26 -5.86 -7.03
N GLU A 380 -8.42 -6.87 -6.80
CA GLU A 380 -8.80 -8.28 -6.72
C GLU A 380 -7.82 -8.96 -5.75
N LEU A 381 -8.26 -9.20 -4.52
CA LEU A 381 -7.41 -9.64 -3.41
C LEU A 381 -6.76 -11.00 -3.66
N GLY A 382 -7.46 -11.91 -4.32
CA GLY A 382 -6.96 -13.24 -4.65
C GLY A 382 -5.81 -13.19 -5.66
N LEU A 383 -5.96 -12.41 -6.74
CA LEU A 383 -4.93 -12.16 -7.75
C LEU A 383 -3.76 -11.36 -7.19
N SER A 384 -4.03 -10.40 -6.28
CA SER A 384 -2.99 -9.67 -5.56
C SER A 384 -2.14 -10.62 -4.71
N MET A 385 -2.79 -11.53 -3.98
CA MET A 385 -2.12 -12.60 -3.23
C MET A 385 -1.28 -13.50 -4.12
N GLU A 386 -1.82 -13.95 -5.24
CA GLU A 386 -1.10 -14.80 -6.20
C GLU A 386 0.14 -14.08 -6.76
N SER A 387 -0.02 -12.82 -7.16
CA SER A 387 1.06 -11.96 -7.61
C SER A 387 2.16 -11.84 -6.56
N ALA A 388 1.78 -11.67 -5.29
CA ALA A 388 2.69 -11.53 -4.17
C ALA A 388 3.45 -12.84 -3.85
N LEU A 389 2.72 -13.95 -3.69
CA LEU A 389 3.28 -15.25 -3.29
C LEU A 389 4.05 -15.95 -4.41
N TRP A 390 3.47 -15.98 -5.63
CA TRP A 390 3.98 -16.75 -6.76
C TRP A 390 4.76 -15.89 -7.75
N GLY A 391 4.63 -14.56 -7.69
CA GLY A 391 5.25 -13.63 -8.64
C GLY A 391 4.42 -13.42 -9.91
N GLY A 392 3.15 -13.81 -9.91
CA GLY A 392 2.16 -13.59 -10.97
C GLY A 392 0.90 -14.42 -10.70
N CYS A 393 -0.17 -14.15 -11.45
CA CYS A 393 -1.42 -14.88 -11.38
C CYS A 393 -1.31 -16.22 -12.12
N LEU A 394 -1.84 -17.29 -11.55
CA LEU A 394 -1.80 -18.60 -12.19
C LEU A 394 -2.80 -18.65 -13.34
N GLN A 395 -2.34 -19.17 -14.48
CA GLN A 395 -3.15 -19.35 -15.68
C GLN A 395 -2.75 -20.62 -16.41
N ASN A 396 -3.72 -21.28 -17.04
CA ASN A 396 -3.45 -22.41 -17.92
C ASN A 396 -2.56 -21.98 -19.09
N VAL A 397 -1.67 -22.89 -19.50
CA VAL A 397 -0.84 -22.72 -20.70
C VAL A 397 -1.72 -22.68 -21.95
N THR A 398 -2.76 -23.52 -22.01
CA THR A 398 -3.74 -23.54 -23.08
C THR A 398 -4.86 -22.54 -22.84
N GLU A 399 -5.41 -21.96 -23.91
CA GLU A 399 -6.64 -21.17 -23.83
C GLU A 399 -7.84 -22.06 -23.43
N LYS A 400 -8.81 -21.48 -22.69
CA LYS A 400 -9.79 -22.13 -21.80
C LYS A 400 -10.44 -23.45 -22.30
N GLY A 401 -10.60 -24.44 -21.40
CA GLY A 401 -11.35 -25.69 -21.62
C GLY A 401 -11.60 -26.48 -20.31
N LEU A 402 -12.57 -27.40 -20.32
CA LEU A 402 -12.99 -28.29 -19.22
C LEU A 402 -12.03 -29.49 -19.01
N SER A 403 -10.74 -29.28 -19.26
CA SER A 403 -9.75 -30.35 -19.38
C SER A 403 -8.70 -30.27 -18.28
N PRO A 404 -8.00 -31.37 -17.96
CA PRO A 404 -6.76 -31.27 -17.19
C PRO A 404 -5.85 -30.23 -17.85
N PRO A 405 -5.22 -29.32 -17.08
CA PRO A 405 -4.31 -28.36 -17.65
C PRO A 405 -3.12 -29.10 -18.26
N LEU A 406 -2.70 -28.70 -19.47
CA LEU A 406 -1.41 -29.13 -20.00
C LEU A 406 -0.24 -28.65 -19.12
N GLY A 407 -0.48 -27.64 -18.30
CA GLY A 407 0.46 -27.02 -17.39
C GLY A 407 -0.06 -25.64 -17.02
N LEU A 408 0.51 -25.06 -15.96
CA LEU A 408 0.25 -23.69 -15.56
C LEU A 408 1.41 -22.78 -15.95
N GLY A 409 1.13 -21.49 -15.98
CA GLY A 409 2.14 -20.45 -16.02
C GLY A 409 1.70 -19.23 -15.23
N LEU A 410 2.67 -18.38 -14.96
CA LEU A 410 2.46 -17.09 -14.31
C LEU A 410 2.13 -16.05 -15.38
N TYR A 411 0.94 -15.50 -15.30
CA TYR A 411 0.53 -14.31 -16.02
C TYR A 411 0.78 -13.09 -15.15
N ARG A 412 1.29 -12.02 -15.75
CA ARG A 412 1.60 -10.80 -15.00
C ARG A 412 0.38 -9.85 -14.96
N PRO A 413 -0.04 -9.37 -13.77
CA PRO A 413 -1.06 -8.32 -13.66
C PRO A 413 -0.71 -7.04 -14.46
N PRO A 414 -1.69 -6.21 -14.81
CA PRO A 414 -3.11 -6.30 -14.43
C PRO A 414 -3.94 -7.27 -15.29
N MET A 415 -5.02 -7.82 -14.70
CA MET A 415 -6.05 -8.63 -15.38
C MET A 415 -7.44 -7.95 -15.30
N PRO A 416 -7.68 -6.90 -16.11
CA PRO A 416 -8.92 -6.10 -16.06
C PRO A 416 -10.22 -6.90 -16.07
N ASP A 417 -10.28 -7.96 -16.87
CA ASP A 417 -11.51 -8.74 -17.11
C ASP A 417 -11.99 -9.54 -15.88
N LEU A 418 -11.11 -9.67 -14.88
CA LEU A 418 -11.35 -10.41 -13.65
C LEU A 418 -11.65 -9.51 -12.44
N CYS A 419 -11.59 -8.18 -12.61
CA CYS A 419 -11.86 -7.23 -11.53
C CYS A 419 -13.28 -6.66 -11.65
N SER A 420 -13.98 -6.52 -10.53
CA SER A 420 -15.26 -5.80 -10.47
C SER A 420 -15.09 -4.28 -10.33
N ASP A 421 -13.99 -3.87 -9.71
CA ASP A 421 -13.64 -2.48 -9.44
C ASP A 421 -12.92 -1.82 -10.62
N PRO A 422 -12.88 -0.47 -10.69
CA PRO A 422 -12.17 0.24 -11.75
C PRO A 422 -10.71 -0.18 -11.89
N VAL A 423 -10.23 -0.32 -13.12
CA VAL A 423 -8.80 -0.50 -13.36
C VAL A 423 -8.10 0.84 -13.30
N LEU A 424 -7.13 0.99 -12.40
CA LEU A 424 -6.36 2.23 -12.27
C LEU A 424 -5.43 2.41 -13.47
N THR A 425 -5.23 3.66 -13.86
CA THR A 425 -4.39 4.08 -14.99
C THR A 425 -2.98 4.50 -14.57
N LYS A 426 -2.74 4.61 -13.27
CA LYS A 426 -1.43 4.90 -12.68
C LYS A 426 -1.03 3.75 -11.74
N PRO A 427 0.15 3.13 -11.95
CA PRO A 427 1.09 3.39 -13.05
C PRO A 427 0.51 2.98 -14.40
N PRO A 428 1.06 3.49 -15.53
CA PRO A 428 0.53 3.21 -16.86
C PRO A 428 0.30 1.72 -17.10
N ILE A 429 -0.87 1.37 -17.65
CA ILE A 429 -1.20 -0.01 -17.98
C ILE A 429 -0.15 -0.53 -18.99
N PRO A 430 0.52 -1.66 -18.70
CA PRO A 430 1.49 -2.24 -19.62
C PRO A 430 0.87 -2.47 -20.99
N THR A 431 1.58 -2.08 -22.06
CA THR A 431 1.16 -2.30 -23.45
C THR A 431 1.22 -3.76 -23.88
N HIS A 432 1.88 -4.61 -23.07
CA HIS A 432 2.12 -6.01 -23.35
C HIS A 432 1.71 -6.87 -22.17
N ASP A 433 1.08 -7.99 -22.48
CA ASP A 433 0.94 -9.12 -21.55
C ASP A 433 2.22 -9.91 -21.47
N PHE A 434 2.43 -10.53 -20.31
CA PHE A 434 3.55 -11.43 -20.07
C PHE A 434 3.06 -12.73 -19.45
N PHE A 435 3.55 -13.83 -20.00
CA PHE A 435 3.26 -15.18 -19.53
C PHE A 435 4.54 -16.00 -19.44
N ARG A 436 4.68 -16.78 -18.36
CA ARG A 436 5.80 -17.68 -18.14
C ARG A 436 5.31 -19.05 -17.67
N PRO A 437 5.48 -20.13 -18.45
CA PRO A 437 5.16 -21.48 -18.00
C PRO A 437 5.94 -21.87 -16.75
N ILE A 438 5.37 -22.78 -15.95
CA ILE A 438 6.00 -23.33 -14.74
C ILE A 438 6.43 -24.77 -15.03
N GLN A 439 7.69 -25.08 -14.71
CA GLN A 439 8.27 -26.42 -14.86
C GLN A 439 7.69 -27.40 -13.83
N ALA A 440 7.49 -28.66 -14.21
CA ALA A 440 6.89 -29.69 -13.36
C ALA A 440 7.65 -29.96 -12.05
N GLU A 441 8.96 -29.71 -12.03
CA GLU A 441 9.80 -29.76 -10.82
C GLU A 441 9.27 -28.84 -9.71
N PHE A 442 8.63 -27.72 -10.05
CA PHE A 442 8.00 -26.87 -9.05
C PHE A 442 6.82 -27.56 -8.36
N TYR A 443 5.93 -28.22 -9.13
CA TYR A 443 4.80 -28.94 -8.54
C TYR A 443 5.28 -30.15 -7.75
N GLU A 444 6.32 -30.86 -8.20
CA GLU A 444 6.98 -31.90 -7.40
C GLU A 444 7.43 -31.32 -6.06
N GLY A 445 8.20 -30.22 -6.11
CA GLY A 445 8.79 -29.56 -4.94
C GLY A 445 7.76 -29.01 -3.95
N ILE A 446 6.73 -28.30 -4.41
CA ILE A 446 5.75 -27.68 -3.50
C ILE A 446 4.94 -28.72 -2.69
N HIS A 447 4.89 -29.97 -3.17
CA HIS A 447 4.29 -31.09 -2.47
C HIS A 447 5.26 -31.85 -1.55
N GLN A 448 6.52 -31.39 -1.45
CA GLN A 448 7.52 -31.95 -0.55
C GLN A 448 7.68 -31.12 0.73
N ALA A 449 7.97 -31.78 1.85
CA ALA A 449 8.19 -31.13 3.14
C ALA A 449 9.42 -30.19 3.14
N ASP A 450 10.50 -30.57 2.45
CA ASP A 450 11.75 -29.80 2.38
C ASP A 450 11.59 -28.44 1.68
N PHE A 451 10.67 -28.34 0.72
CA PHE A 451 10.29 -27.07 0.11
C PHE A 451 9.79 -26.07 1.16
N TRP A 452 8.92 -26.52 2.06
CA TRP A 452 8.36 -25.66 3.10
C TRP A 452 9.36 -25.38 4.23
N ASP A 453 10.12 -26.40 4.64
CA ASP A 453 11.09 -26.28 5.73
C ASP A 453 12.32 -25.43 5.39
N PHE A 454 12.81 -25.50 4.15
CA PHE A 454 14.02 -24.81 3.74
C PHE A 454 13.74 -23.63 2.82
N ARG A 455 12.98 -23.82 1.75
CA ARG A 455 12.82 -22.77 0.72
C ARG A 455 11.87 -21.68 1.19
N TYR A 456 10.69 -22.05 1.69
CA TYR A 456 9.73 -21.07 2.17
C TYR A 456 10.21 -20.37 3.44
N ARG A 457 10.68 -21.12 4.45
CA ARG A 457 11.21 -20.54 5.69
C ARG A 457 12.52 -19.77 5.55
N SER A 458 13.25 -19.86 4.45
CA SER A 458 14.44 -19.02 4.24
C SER A 458 14.10 -17.72 3.51
N TYR A 459 13.21 -17.79 2.51
CA TYR A 459 12.98 -16.69 1.58
C TYR A 459 11.59 -16.07 1.66
N ARG A 460 10.69 -16.66 2.47
CA ARG A 460 9.27 -16.28 2.61
C ARG A 460 8.58 -16.11 1.27
N THR A 461 8.96 -16.94 0.30
CA THR A 461 8.38 -16.92 -1.03
C THR A 461 8.33 -18.34 -1.58
N ALA A 462 7.24 -18.63 -2.27
CA ALA A 462 7.06 -19.85 -3.03
C ALA A 462 7.06 -19.58 -4.53
N LYS A 463 7.71 -18.50 -4.97
CA LYS A 463 7.92 -18.17 -6.39
C LYS A 463 8.55 -19.36 -7.12
N PRO A 464 7.90 -19.87 -8.19
CA PRO A 464 8.52 -20.87 -9.05
C PRO A 464 9.84 -20.34 -9.61
N GLY A 465 10.89 -21.16 -9.55
CA GLY A 465 12.23 -20.78 -10.03
C GLY A 465 12.26 -20.60 -11.54
N PRO A 466 13.38 -20.11 -12.12
CA PRO A 466 13.54 -20.10 -13.57
C PRO A 466 13.48 -21.53 -14.12
N ILE A 467 13.01 -21.68 -15.36
CA ILE A 467 13.02 -22.96 -16.07
C ILE A 467 14.48 -23.34 -16.32
N ARG A 468 14.84 -24.59 -16.01
CA ARG A 468 16.20 -25.10 -16.20
C ARG A 468 16.21 -26.24 -17.22
N ARG A 469 17.18 -26.21 -18.12
CA ARG A 469 17.49 -27.29 -19.05
C ARG A 469 18.96 -27.66 -18.94
N ASN A 470 19.27 -28.91 -18.59
CA ASN A 470 20.65 -29.40 -18.42
C ASN A 470 21.50 -28.50 -17.49
N GLY A 471 20.89 -27.96 -16.43
CA GLY A 471 21.54 -27.04 -15.49
C GLY A 471 21.66 -25.59 -15.94
N GLN A 472 21.27 -25.25 -17.18
CA GLN A 472 21.27 -23.87 -17.69
C GLN A 472 19.88 -23.23 -17.60
N ILE A 473 19.83 -21.93 -17.33
CA ILE A 473 18.58 -21.16 -17.35
C ILE A 473 18.06 -21.10 -18.78
N ALA A 474 16.80 -21.50 -18.94
CA ALA A 474 16.16 -21.69 -20.22
C ALA A 474 14.71 -21.19 -20.10
N ASP A 475 14.53 -19.97 -19.63
CA ASP A 475 13.19 -19.42 -19.42
C ASP A 475 12.43 -19.26 -20.75
N LEU A 476 11.18 -19.72 -20.75
CA LEU A 476 10.22 -19.49 -21.82
C LEU A 476 9.32 -18.32 -21.37
N TYR A 477 9.56 -17.14 -21.92
CA TYR A 477 8.66 -16.01 -21.74
C TYR A 477 7.87 -15.78 -23.00
N SER A 478 6.59 -15.48 -22.84
CA SER A 478 5.72 -15.10 -23.94
C SER A 478 5.15 -13.72 -23.69
N THR A 479 4.94 -12.99 -24.78
CA THR A 479 4.31 -11.68 -24.75
C THR A 479 3.22 -11.56 -25.80
N LYS A 480 2.22 -10.72 -25.50
CA LYS A 480 1.14 -10.35 -26.42
C LYS A 480 0.91 -8.84 -26.31
N ASP A 481 0.98 -8.14 -27.43
CA ASP A 481 0.63 -6.72 -27.51
C ASP A 481 -0.86 -6.56 -27.23
N LYS A 482 -1.26 -5.73 -26.26
CA LYS A 482 -2.67 -5.47 -25.92
C LYS A 482 -3.37 -4.57 -26.94
N SER A 483 -2.62 -3.71 -27.64
CA SER A 483 -3.15 -2.73 -28.59
C SER A 483 -3.52 -3.35 -29.94
N LYS A 484 -2.95 -4.52 -30.24
CA LYS A 484 -3.23 -5.29 -31.45
C LYS A 484 -3.91 -6.57 -30.99
N ALA A 485 -4.91 -7.05 -31.71
CA ALA A 485 -5.43 -8.41 -31.52
C ALA A 485 -4.41 -9.47 -32.00
N GLY A 486 -3.12 -9.26 -31.71
CA GLY A 486 -2.00 -10.06 -32.17
C GLY A 486 -1.87 -11.36 -31.38
N PRO A 487 -1.25 -12.39 -31.97
CA PRO A 487 -0.99 -13.65 -31.29
C PRO A 487 0.07 -13.47 -30.21
N TRP A 488 0.07 -14.37 -29.24
CA TRP A 488 1.19 -14.52 -28.32
C TRP A 488 2.46 -14.91 -29.09
N ARG A 489 3.60 -14.34 -28.71
CA ARG A 489 4.93 -14.68 -29.23
C ARG A 489 5.89 -15.01 -28.10
N THR A 490 6.75 -16.00 -28.31
CA THR A 490 7.87 -16.28 -27.38
C THR A 490 8.93 -15.17 -27.51
N ILE A 491 9.39 -14.65 -26.38
CA ILE A 491 10.48 -13.67 -26.29
C ILE A 491 11.80 -14.42 -26.48
N MET A 492 12.53 -14.06 -27.52
CA MET A 492 13.84 -14.67 -27.85
C MET A 492 15.00 -13.70 -27.58
N ASP A 493 14.72 -12.40 -27.49
CA ASP A 493 15.71 -11.35 -27.28
C ASP A 493 15.91 -11.03 -25.79
N PRO A 494 17.15 -11.08 -25.27
CA PRO A 494 17.46 -10.68 -23.90
C PRO A 494 17.05 -9.24 -23.56
N GLN A 495 17.03 -8.29 -24.52
CA GLN A 495 16.64 -6.91 -24.23
C GLN A 495 15.11 -6.77 -24.09
N GLU A 496 14.32 -7.38 -24.98
CA GLU A 496 12.87 -7.53 -24.80
C GLU A 496 12.55 -8.20 -23.45
N TYR A 497 13.32 -9.22 -23.07
CA TYR A 497 13.19 -9.87 -21.77
C TYR A 497 13.47 -8.91 -20.60
N GLN A 498 14.55 -8.14 -20.65
CA GLN A 498 14.88 -7.16 -19.62
C GLN A 498 13.78 -6.10 -19.48
N GLN A 499 13.24 -5.59 -20.60
CA GLN A 499 12.13 -4.64 -20.59
C GLN A 499 10.86 -5.26 -19.97
N ALA A 500 10.56 -6.52 -20.32
CA ALA A 500 9.45 -7.28 -19.75
C ALA A 500 9.54 -7.43 -18.23
N ILE A 501 10.74 -7.66 -17.70
CA ILE A 501 10.95 -7.84 -16.26
C ILE A 501 11.16 -6.53 -15.49
N GLN A 502 11.55 -5.43 -16.15
CA GLN A 502 11.82 -4.11 -15.54
C GLN A 502 10.57 -3.31 -15.17
N LEU A 503 9.42 -3.55 -15.81
CA LEU A 503 8.14 -2.87 -15.51
C LEU A 503 7.48 -3.34 -14.18
N ARG A 504 8.28 -3.49 -13.11
CA ARG A 504 7.78 -3.90 -11.78
C ARG A 504 7.02 -2.74 -11.15
N SER A 505 5.80 -3.01 -10.71
CA SER A 505 5.05 -2.10 -9.85
C SER A 505 5.85 -1.81 -8.59
N LEU A 506 5.62 -0.65 -7.98
CA LEU A 506 6.19 -0.28 -6.69
C LEU A 506 5.87 -1.36 -5.66
N ALA A 507 4.66 -1.93 -5.69
CA ALA A 507 4.23 -3.07 -4.91
C ALA A 507 5.24 -4.23 -4.94
N HIS A 508 5.63 -4.66 -6.14
CA HIS A 508 6.55 -5.77 -6.31
C HIS A 508 7.98 -5.42 -5.86
N ILE A 509 8.42 -4.18 -6.06
CA ILE A 509 9.75 -3.72 -5.63
C ILE A 509 9.83 -3.67 -4.10
N MET A 510 8.90 -2.98 -3.46
CA MET A 510 8.88 -2.82 -2.01
C MET A 510 8.72 -4.17 -1.30
N LEU A 511 7.81 -5.02 -1.79
CA LEU A 511 7.62 -6.36 -1.24
C LEU A 511 8.91 -7.19 -1.29
N ASN A 512 9.62 -7.20 -2.42
CA ASN A 512 10.89 -7.92 -2.52
C ASN A 512 11.98 -7.34 -1.63
N ASN A 513 12.00 -6.02 -1.41
CA ASN A 513 12.94 -5.40 -0.48
C ASN A 513 12.70 -5.90 0.95
N VAL A 514 11.45 -5.91 1.40
CA VAL A 514 11.07 -6.41 2.74
C VAL A 514 11.35 -7.92 2.88
N LEU A 515 11.06 -8.72 1.85
CA LEU A 515 11.34 -10.16 1.84
C LEU A 515 12.84 -10.47 1.93
N ARG A 516 13.72 -9.57 1.48
CA ARG A 516 15.17 -9.71 1.56
C ARG A 516 15.76 -9.28 2.90
N MET A 517 15.01 -8.56 3.73
CA MET A 517 15.48 -8.09 5.04
C MET A 517 15.48 -9.23 6.06
N GLY A 518 16.66 -9.56 6.57
CA GLY A 518 16.82 -10.48 7.69
C GLY A 518 16.43 -9.83 9.03
N PRO A 519 16.41 -10.61 10.13
CA PRO A 519 16.09 -10.08 11.46
C PRO A 519 16.98 -8.90 11.89
N ALA A 520 18.27 -8.93 11.54
CA ALA A 520 19.22 -7.85 11.84
C ALA A 520 18.89 -6.56 11.07
N ASP A 521 18.55 -6.67 9.78
CA ASP A 521 18.17 -5.52 8.95
C ASP A 521 16.89 -4.85 9.46
N ARG A 522 15.93 -5.67 9.92
CA ARG A 522 14.67 -5.19 10.53
C ARG A 522 14.90 -4.48 11.87
N ALA A 523 15.78 -5.02 12.71
CA ALA A 523 16.18 -4.36 13.96
C ALA A 523 16.91 -3.04 13.70
N ASP A 524 17.80 -2.99 12.71
CA ASP A 524 18.48 -1.75 12.32
C ASP A 524 17.50 -0.72 11.74
N PHE A 525 16.58 -1.15 10.88
CA PHE A 525 15.51 -0.29 10.36
C PHE A 525 14.65 0.28 11.49
N ALA A 526 14.26 -0.55 12.47
CA ALA A 526 13.49 -0.11 13.63
C ALA A 526 14.23 0.97 14.42
N ARG A 527 15.53 0.74 14.70
CA ARG A 527 16.39 1.71 15.38
C ARG A 527 16.48 3.03 14.63
N ARG A 528 16.75 3.01 13.32
CA ARG A 528 16.85 4.23 12.50
C ARG A 528 15.52 4.98 12.42
N SER A 529 14.41 4.26 12.35
CA SER A 529 13.06 4.85 12.32
C SER A 529 12.75 5.55 13.63
N GLN A 530 13.10 4.93 14.77
CA GLN A 530 12.98 5.54 16.09
C GLN A 530 13.86 6.79 16.21
N GLN A 531 15.13 6.72 15.79
CA GLN A 531 16.04 7.88 15.76
C GLN A 531 15.48 9.03 14.92
N LYS A 532 14.89 8.74 13.75
CA LYS A 532 14.24 9.76 12.92
C LYS A 532 13.01 10.36 13.63
N ALA A 533 12.16 9.53 14.24
CA ALA A 533 10.99 10.02 14.96
C ALA A 533 11.36 10.92 16.15
N ASP A 534 12.41 10.54 16.91
CA ASP A 534 12.94 11.36 17.99
C ASP A 534 13.52 12.69 17.45
N TYR A 535 14.21 12.66 16.31
CA TYR A 535 14.69 13.87 15.65
C TYR A 535 13.56 14.79 15.17
N ASP A 536 12.56 14.25 14.47
CA ASP A 536 11.40 15.00 13.98
C ASP A 536 10.64 15.66 15.14
N LYS A 537 10.55 14.97 16.30
CA LYS A 537 9.98 15.53 17.53
C LYS A 537 10.79 16.72 18.05
N VAL A 538 12.12 16.63 18.07
CA VAL A 538 12.98 17.75 18.46
C VAL A 538 12.78 18.94 17.52
N ILE A 539 12.74 18.70 16.20
CA ILE A 539 12.50 19.76 15.21
C ILE A 539 11.13 20.43 15.40
N ALA A 540 10.07 19.65 15.63
CA ALA A 540 8.75 20.20 15.90
C ALA A 540 8.72 21.10 17.15
N LEU A 541 9.41 20.70 18.22
CA LEU A 541 9.54 21.51 19.44
C LEU A 541 10.37 22.78 19.21
N LEU A 542 11.45 22.68 18.41
CA LEU A 542 12.28 23.83 18.04
C LEU A 542 11.48 24.86 17.22
N GLU A 543 10.64 24.41 16.28
CA GLU A 543 9.77 25.30 15.49
C GLU A 543 8.65 25.92 16.33
N GLU A 544 8.08 25.18 17.28
CA GLU A 544 7.14 25.76 18.25
C GLU A 544 7.81 26.84 19.12
N ARG A 545 9.01 26.56 19.62
CA ARG A 545 9.84 27.51 20.37
C ARG A 545 10.14 28.77 19.54
N LYS A 546 10.54 28.60 18.28
CA LYS A 546 10.82 29.71 17.35
C LYS A 546 9.61 30.63 17.15
N ARG A 547 8.40 30.07 17.01
CA ARG A 547 7.15 30.85 16.88
C ARG A 547 6.86 31.73 18.10
N GLN A 548 7.31 31.31 19.30
CA GLN A 548 7.09 32.08 20.53
C GLN A 548 8.09 33.24 20.71
N VAL A 549 9.23 33.22 20.01
CA VAL A 549 10.30 34.24 20.13
C VAL A 549 9.80 35.64 19.82
N GLY A 550 9.01 35.79 18.75
CA GLY A 550 8.46 37.08 18.34
C GLY A 550 7.60 37.70 19.45
N ALA A 551 6.60 36.94 19.94
CA ALA A 551 5.70 37.39 21.00
C ALA A 551 6.44 37.75 22.29
N LEU A 552 7.47 36.97 22.64
CA LEU A 552 8.29 37.24 23.82
C LEU A 552 9.05 38.56 23.68
N TRP A 553 9.70 38.80 22.54
CA TRP A 553 10.40 40.06 22.27
C TRP A 553 9.45 41.24 22.15
N ASP A 554 8.27 41.05 21.55
CA ASP A 554 7.23 42.07 21.49
C ASP A 554 6.83 42.53 22.89
N GLN A 555 6.60 41.59 23.81
CA GLN A 555 6.27 41.92 25.20
C GLN A 555 7.44 42.55 25.97
N ALA A 556 8.66 42.03 25.79
CA ALA A 556 9.85 42.61 26.40
C ALA A 556 10.09 44.05 25.94
N GLU A 557 9.85 44.32 24.64
CA GLU A 557 9.97 45.63 24.05
C GLU A 557 8.88 46.58 24.54
N ILE A 558 7.62 46.14 24.64
CA ILE A 558 6.53 46.93 25.23
C ILE A 558 6.89 47.34 26.66
N LEU A 559 7.39 46.41 27.47
CA LEU A 559 7.81 46.71 28.85
C LEU A 559 8.96 47.71 28.92
N SER A 560 9.90 47.63 27.99
CA SER A 560 11.03 48.58 27.92
C SER A 560 10.60 50.01 27.62
N ARG A 561 9.38 50.22 27.10
CA ARG A 561 8.81 51.54 26.75
C ARG A 561 8.00 52.20 27.86
N ILE A 562 7.55 51.42 28.83
CA ILE A 562 6.68 51.92 29.90
C ILE A 562 7.54 52.59 30.97
N ASP A 563 7.16 53.81 31.39
CA ASP A 563 7.77 54.45 32.56
C ASP A 563 7.32 53.70 33.83
N ILE A 564 8.10 52.70 34.22
CA ILE A 564 7.78 51.82 35.34
C ILE A 564 7.78 52.59 36.68
N THR A 565 8.44 53.76 36.74
CA THR A 565 8.46 54.58 37.98
C THR A 565 7.10 55.18 38.31
N GLN A 566 6.22 55.31 37.31
CA GLN A 566 4.85 55.82 37.52
C GLN A 566 3.89 54.76 38.05
N GLY A 567 4.25 53.47 37.99
CA GLY A 567 3.51 52.35 38.58
C GLY A 567 2.03 52.28 38.17
N GLY A 568 1.66 51.37 37.27
CA GLY A 568 0.29 51.24 36.79
C GLY A 568 -0.17 49.80 36.54
N TYR A 569 -1.48 49.64 36.33
CA TYR A 569 -2.11 48.36 35.98
C TYR A 569 -1.49 47.76 34.69
N ASP A 570 -1.25 48.59 33.67
CA ASP A 570 -0.70 48.14 32.39
C ASP A 570 0.73 47.60 32.52
N THR A 571 1.56 48.21 33.38
CA THR A 571 2.91 47.71 33.69
C THR A 571 2.84 46.33 34.34
N ALA A 572 1.93 46.15 35.31
CA ALA A 572 1.76 44.87 35.99
C ALA A 572 1.24 43.76 35.05
N VAL A 573 0.29 44.09 34.16
CA VAL A 573 -0.25 43.16 33.17
C VAL A 573 0.78 42.77 32.12
N GLY A 574 1.53 43.74 31.57
CA GLY A 574 2.60 43.47 30.61
C GLY A 574 3.68 42.58 31.21
N LEU A 575 4.03 42.84 32.47
CA LEU A 575 5.06 42.11 33.18
C LEU A 575 4.65 40.67 33.51
N GLN A 576 3.41 40.49 33.95
CA GLN A 576 2.84 39.16 34.14
C GLN A 576 2.77 38.39 32.81
N SER A 577 2.44 39.07 31.70
CA SER A 577 2.41 38.47 30.37
C SER A 577 3.80 38.03 29.92
N LEU A 578 4.82 38.87 30.09
CA LEU A 578 6.22 38.52 29.79
C LEU A 578 6.70 37.32 30.61
N LEU A 579 6.47 37.32 31.92
CA LEU A 579 6.85 36.20 32.79
C LEU A 579 6.13 34.91 32.40
N THR A 580 4.86 34.99 32.01
CA THR A 580 4.09 33.83 31.55
C THR A 580 4.67 33.27 30.24
N LEU A 581 4.99 34.13 29.27
CA LEU A 581 5.64 33.71 28.02
C LEU A 581 7.04 33.14 28.28
N PHE A 582 7.78 33.72 29.23
CA PHE A 582 9.09 33.22 29.63
C PHE A 582 9.01 31.81 30.22
N ASP A 583 8.09 31.58 31.17
CA ASP A 583 7.89 30.27 31.79
C ASP A 583 7.48 29.22 30.74
N GLN A 584 6.62 29.58 29.80
CA GLN A 584 6.26 28.71 28.66
C GLN A 584 7.49 28.37 27.82
N MET A 585 8.32 29.37 27.50
CA MET A 585 9.54 29.20 26.71
C MET A 585 10.57 28.31 27.41
N MET A 586 10.73 28.47 28.73
CA MET A 586 11.61 27.64 29.55
C MET A 586 11.11 26.19 29.58
N SER A 587 9.82 25.99 29.83
CA SER A 587 9.20 24.65 29.79
C SER A 587 9.46 23.97 28.45
N LYS A 588 9.24 24.67 27.33
CA LYS A 588 9.52 24.13 25.99
C LYS A 588 10.99 23.84 25.76
N SER A 589 11.89 24.64 26.33
CA SER A 589 13.34 24.39 26.23
C SER A 589 13.77 23.13 26.98
N PHE A 590 13.14 22.83 28.13
CA PHE A 590 13.34 21.55 28.81
C PHE A 590 12.72 20.36 28.06
N ASP A 591 11.58 20.56 27.38
CA ASP A 591 11.02 19.53 26.49
C ASP A 591 11.97 19.21 25.32
N VAL A 592 12.56 20.24 24.71
CA VAL A 592 13.60 20.09 23.67
C VAL A 592 14.79 19.31 24.22
N LEU A 593 15.30 19.68 25.40
CA LEU A 593 16.44 19.01 26.01
C LEU A 593 16.15 17.53 26.32
N THR A 594 14.98 17.24 26.87
CA THR A 594 14.52 15.87 27.15
C THR A 594 14.39 15.05 25.87
N ALA A 595 13.89 15.65 24.79
CA ALA A 595 13.80 14.99 23.49
C ALA A 595 15.19 14.77 22.86
N MET A 596 16.11 15.73 23.00
CA MET A 596 17.49 15.61 22.51
C MET A 596 18.27 14.50 23.20
N GLN A 597 18.01 14.20 24.48
CA GLN A 597 18.66 13.10 25.20
C GLN A 597 18.37 11.71 24.59
N LYS A 598 17.36 11.60 23.71
CA LYS A 598 17.06 10.38 22.96
C LYS A 598 17.83 10.26 21.65
N LEU A 599 18.48 11.34 21.20
CA LEU A 599 19.31 11.32 20.00
C LEU A 599 20.67 10.70 20.30
N ASP A 600 21.31 10.21 19.24
CA ASP A 600 22.71 9.78 19.30
C ASP A 600 23.61 11.00 19.56
N SER A 601 24.31 11.02 20.70
CA SER A 601 25.12 12.14 21.15
C SER A 601 26.29 12.46 20.21
N ASP A 602 26.73 11.48 19.42
CA ASP A 602 27.83 11.64 18.46
C ASP A 602 27.33 12.01 17.06
N GLY A 603 26.00 12.03 16.87
CA GLY A 603 25.37 12.32 15.60
C GLY A 603 25.34 13.82 15.26
N ALA A 604 25.48 14.14 13.97
CA ALA A 604 25.28 15.50 13.45
C ALA A 604 23.92 16.13 13.85
N PRO A 605 22.78 15.38 13.90
CA PRO A 605 21.52 15.91 14.38
C PRO A 605 21.56 16.44 15.83
N TYR A 606 22.20 15.69 16.74
CA TYR A 606 22.34 16.11 18.14
C TYR A 606 23.22 17.36 18.25
N ALA A 607 24.37 17.38 17.56
CA ALA A 607 25.27 18.53 17.55
C ALA A 607 24.58 19.81 17.04
N GLY A 608 23.80 19.72 15.95
CA GLY A 608 23.02 20.84 15.41
C GLY A 608 21.95 21.34 16.38
N CYS A 609 21.12 20.44 16.93
CA CYS A 609 20.09 20.81 17.91
C CYS A 609 20.69 21.41 19.19
N ARG A 610 21.87 20.92 19.60
CA ARG A 610 22.62 21.42 20.75
C ARG A 610 23.15 22.83 20.52
N SER A 611 23.81 23.09 19.39
CA SER A 611 24.29 24.44 19.04
C SER A 611 23.12 25.43 19.00
N GLY A 612 22.04 25.09 18.29
CA GLY A 612 20.87 25.97 18.20
C GLY A 612 20.15 26.18 19.54
N SER A 613 20.21 25.21 20.46
CA SER A 613 19.68 25.39 21.82
C SER A 613 20.60 26.19 22.74
N GLN A 614 21.92 26.09 22.56
CA GLN A 614 22.90 26.94 23.24
C GLN A 614 22.75 28.40 22.81
N GLU A 615 22.67 28.66 21.51
CA GLU A 615 22.41 29.99 20.94
C GLU A 615 21.09 30.58 21.45
N PHE A 616 20.04 29.76 21.49
CA PHE A 616 18.76 30.16 22.04
C PHE A 616 18.85 30.53 23.53
N CYS A 617 19.55 29.71 24.33
CA CYS A 617 19.78 29.95 25.74
C CYS A 617 20.53 31.27 25.99
N HIS A 618 21.50 31.62 25.14
CA HIS A 618 22.14 32.94 25.16
C HIS A 618 21.14 34.09 24.96
N GLY A 619 20.17 33.92 24.05
CA GLY A 619 19.14 34.92 23.86
C GLY A 619 18.18 35.06 25.06
N LEU A 620 17.84 33.95 25.72
CA LEU A 620 17.09 34.00 26.98
C LEU A 620 17.86 34.72 28.07
N ARG A 621 19.17 34.48 28.18
CA ARG A 621 20.05 35.20 29.11
C ARG A 621 20.03 36.69 28.88
N ASN A 622 20.25 37.13 27.63
CA ASN A 622 20.22 38.54 27.26
C ASN A 622 18.90 39.19 27.68
N MET A 623 17.78 38.46 27.55
CA MET A 623 16.48 38.98 27.96
C MET A 623 16.31 39.03 29.49
N VAL A 624 16.83 38.04 30.23
CA VAL A 624 16.88 38.10 31.70
C VAL A 624 17.72 39.28 32.18
N GLU A 625 18.86 39.56 31.55
CA GLU A 625 19.69 40.72 31.88
C GLU A 625 18.97 42.05 31.63
N VAL A 626 18.17 42.13 30.56
CA VAL A 626 17.28 43.29 30.31
C VAL A 626 16.25 43.44 31.44
N MET A 627 15.66 42.33 31.91
CA MET A 627 14.74 42.36 33.05
C MET A 627 15.44 42.76 34.36
N GLU A 628 16.66 42.26 34.62
CA GLU A 628 17.47 42.63 35.80
C GLU A 628 17.82 44.14 35.78
N GLY A 629 18.15 44.68 34.61
CA GLY A 629 18.49 46.10 34.42
C GLY A 629 17.32 47.08 34.57
N SER A 630 16.08 46.58 34.56
CA SER A 630 14.87 47.42 34.68
C SER A 630 14.67 48.05 36.06
N GLY A 631 15.30 47.51 37.11
CA GLY A 631 15.22 48.04 38.47
C GLY A 631 13.87 47.87 39.18
N ILE A 632 13.00 46.98 38.68
CA ILE A 632 11.65 46.77 39.21
C ILE A 632 11.68 45.83 40.43
N ARG A 633 11.60 46.40 41.64
CA ARG A 633 11.68 45.63 42.89
C ARG A 633 10.59 44.56 43.06
N SER A 634 9.39 44.79 42.50
CA SER A 634 8.25 43.87 42.67
C SER A 634 8.44 42.52 41.98
N ILE A 635 9.41 42.40 41.06
CA ILE A 635 9.67 41.17 40.30
C ILE A 635 11.05 40.55 40.50
N GLU A 636 11.87 41.12 41.37
CA GLU A 636 13.25 40.64 41.62
C GLU A 636 13.29 39.13 41.89
N ALA A 637 12.32 38.61 42.64
CA ALA A 637 12.21 37.18 42.91
C ALA A 637 11.86 36.33 41.67
N GLN A 638 11.03 36.83 40.75
CA GLN A 638 10.71 36.14 39.51
C GLN A 638 11.87 36.17 38.52
N VAL A 639 12.52 37.33 38.39
CA VAL A 639 13.71 37.48 37.55
C VAL A 639 14.86 36.62 38.05
N ALA A 640 15.10 36.55 39.36
CA ALA A 640 16.10 35.65 39.94
C ALA A 640 15.81 34.17 39.65
N ARG A 641 14.54 33.75 39.70
CA ARG A 641 14.14 32.38 39.31
C ARG A 641 14.35 32.12 37.82
N ALA A 642 13.99 33.07 36.97
CA ALA A 642 14.22 33.01 35.52
C ALA A 642 15.72 32.88 35.21
N SER A 643 16.56 33.70 35.86
CA SER A 643 18.02 33.67 35.76
C SER A 643 18.56 32.29 36.13
N ALA A 644 18.20 31.77 37.31
CA ALA A 644 18.62 30.43 37.75
C ALA A 644 18.15 29.30 36.80
N ALA A 645 16.97 29.43 36.20
CA ALA A 645 16.46 28.45 35.24
C ALA A 645 17.26 28.47 33.92
N VAL A 646 17.70 29.64 33.46
CA VAL A 646 18.59 29.78 32.29
C VAL A 646 19.98 29.21 32.60
N ASP A 647 20.55 29.49 33.78
CA ASP A 647 21.81 28.88 34.24
C ASP A 647 21.74 27.35 34.19
N ASP A 648 20.65 26.78 34.72
CA ASP A 648 20.47 25.33 34.75
C ASP A 648 20.33 24.74 33.35
N LEU A 649 19.53 25.38 32.48
CA LEU A 649 19.40 24.96 31.09
C LEU A 649 20.75 24.99 30.36
N TRP A 650 21.53 26.06 30.52
CA TRP A 650 22.87 26.19 29.93
C TRP A 650 23.80 25.09 30.42
N ARG A 651 23.83 24.86 31.72
CA ARG A 651 24.64 23.81 32.34
C ARG A 651 24.29 22.45 31.73
N GLN A 652 23.00 22.12 31.64
CA GLN A 652 22.55 20.87 31.04
C GLN A 652 22.93 20.75 29.55
N LEU A 653 22.84 21.84 28.78
CA LEU A 653 23.26 21.89 27.36
C LEU A 653 24.77 21.77 27.16
N THR A 654 25.58 21.96 28.20
CA THR A 654 27.05 21.95 28.13
C THR A 654 27.69 20.74 28.81
N LEU A 655 26.87 19.83 29.35
CA LEU A 655 27.33 18.52 29.83
C LEU A 655 28.01 17.74 28.69
N THR A 656 29.22 17.27 28.92
CA THR A 656 29.90 16.27 28.07
C THR A 656 30.60 15.24 28.96
N PRO A 657 31.02 14.07 28.43
CA PRO A 657 31.85 13.15 29.20
C PRO A 657 33.13 13.80 29.76
N GLU A 658 33.70 14.77 29.04
CA GLU A 658 34.89 15.55 29.43
C GLU A 658 34.56 16.72 30.36
N ASN A 659 33.29 17.14 30.41
CA ASN A 659 32.80 18.23 31.26
C ASN A 659 31.49 17.83 31.96
N PRO A 660 31.56 16.95 32.99
CA PRO A 660 30.38 16.38 33.65
C PRO A 660 29.61 17.38 34.51
N ASP A 661 30.21 18.54 34.82
CA ASP A 661 29.57 19.61 35.59
C ASP A 661 28.95 20.69 34.70
N GLY A 662 29.19 20.61 33.39
CA GLY A 662 28.78 21.62 32.42
C GLY A 662 29.64 22.88 32.49
N THR A 663 29.35 23.85 31.63
CA THR A 663 30.04 25.14 31.59
C THR A 663 29.33 26.10 32.54
N GLY A 664 30.10 26.82 33.37
CA GLY A 664 29.53 27.78 34.32
C GLY A 664 28.93 29.01 33.65
N ALA A 665 28.05 29.71 34.38
CA ALA A 665 27.36 30.92 33.90
C ALA A 665 28.31 32.07 33.49
N ALA A 666 29.52 32.15 34.06
CA ALA A 666 30.50 33.16 33.67
C ALA A 666 31.03 32.96 32.24
N ASP A 667 31.27 31.71 31.85
CA ASP A 667 31.71 31.36 30.50
C ASP A 667 30.58 31.49 29.49
N GLU A 668 29.34 31.20 29.90
CA GLU A 668 28.13 31.49 29.11
C GLU A 668 28.06 32.97 28.75
N ARG A 669 28.16 33.86 29.75
CA ARG A 669 28.10 35.32 29.55
C ARG A 669 29.18 35.80 28.60
N ARG A 670 30.40 35.27 28.73
CA ARG A 670 31.50 35.57 27.81
C ARG A 670 31.15 35.16 26.37
N ARG A 671 30.63 33.95 26.17
CA ARG A 671 30.25 33.45 24.84
C ARG A 671 29.06 34.20 24.24
N ALA A 672 28.08 34.59 25.06
CA ALA A 672 26.98 35.44 24.62
C ALA A 672 27.50 36.79 24.11
N SER A 673 28.45 37.39 24.84
CA SER A 673 29.14 38.61 24.41
C SER A 673 29.94 38.42 23.11
N ASP A 674 30.62 37.28 22.95
CA ASP A 674 31.37 36.98 21.72
C ASP A 674 30.42 36.77 20.51
N ALA A 675 29.28 36.10 20.72
CA ALA A 675 28.26 35.90 19.68
C ALA A 675 27.59 37.22 19.25
N GLU A 676 27.37 38.13 20.19
CA GLU A 676 26.85 39.47 19.93
C GLU A 676 27.72 40.25 18.94
N VAL A 677 29.05 40.10 19.01
CA VAL A 677 29.97 40.70 18.01
C VAL A 677 29.70 40.19 16.60
N GLY A 678 29.38 38.90 16.45
CA GLY A 678 28.98 38.30 15.18
C GLY A 678 27.69 38.90 14.63
N TYR A 679 26.67 39.09 15.48
CA TYR A 679 25.41 39.72 15.06
C TYR A 679 25.56 41.20 14.71
N ILE A 680 26.43 41.93 15.40
CA ILE A 680 26.80 43.31 15.03
C ILE A 680 27.40 43.32 13.63
N GLN A 681 28.35 42.42 13.34
CA GLN A 681 28.96 42.32 12.02
C GLN A 681 27.93 41.96 10.95
N LEU A 682 26.98 41.07 11.23
CA LEU A 682 25.89 40.73 10.30
C LEU A 682 25.00 41.95 10.02
N ALA A 683 24.63 42.73 11.03
CA ALA A 683 23.86 43.96 10.83
C ALA A 683 24.62 45.00 9.99
N GLN A 684 25.92 45.11 10.18
CA GLN A 684 26.79 45.95 9.34
C GLN A 684 26.85 45.45 7.90
N ASN A 685 26.97 44.13 7.70
CA ASN A 685 26.98 43.52 6.38
C ASN A 685 25.66 43.75 5.64
N ALA A 686 24.52 43.63 6.33
CA ALA A 686 23.21 43.92 5.74
C ALA A 686 23.14 45.35 5.23
N ARG A 687 23.64 46.33 6.00
CA ARG A 687 23.76 47.71 5.55
C ARG A 687 24.68 47.85 4.34
N SER A 688 25.86 47.23 4.34
CA SER A 688 26.77 47.27 3.19
C SER A 688 26.17 46.62 1.93
N TYR A 689 25.34 45.58 2.08
CA TYR A 689 24.60 44.98 0.98
C TYR A 689 23.53 45.93 0.44
N LEU A 690 22.83 46.62 1.32
CA LEU A 690 21.87 47.64 0.91
C LEU A 690 22.55 48.78 0.13
N ASP A 691 23.70 49.26 0.61
CA ASP A 691 24.51 50.27 -0.07
C ASP A 691 25.06 49.79 -1.43
N ALA A 692 25.22 48.48 -1.60
CA ALA A 692 25.66 47.84 -2.83
C ALA A 692 24.50 47.38 -3.74
N ASP A 693 23.27 47.85 -3.50
CA ASP A 693 22.06 47.51 -4.24
C ASP A 693 21.67 46.02 -4.21
N ARG A 694 22.12 45.28 -3.18
CA ARG A 694 21.75 43.89 -2.89
C ARG A 694 20.62 43.83 -1.84
N LYS A 695 19.49 44.44 -2.20
CA LYS A 695 18.35 44.69 -1.31
C LYS A 695 17.76 43.41 -0.69
N GLN A 696 17.50 42.38 -1.48
CA GLN A 696 16.99 41.09 -0.99
C GLN A 696 17.94 40.39 0.00
N ASP A 697 19.26 40.43 -0.23
CA ASP A 697 20.23 39.82 0.68
C ASP A 697 20.26 40.57 2.03
N SER A 698 20.18 41.89 1.99
CA SER A 698 20.04 42.72 3.19
C SER A 698 18.75 42.39 3.95
N LEU A 699 17.62 42.28 3.24
CA LEU A 699 16.32 41.95 3.83
C LEU A 699 16.33 40.57 4.50
N ASN A 700 16.95 39.57 3.86
CA ASN A 700 17.09 38.22 4.42
C ASN A 700 17.86 38.25 5.75
N ILE A 701 19.01 38.93 5.79
CA ILE A 701 19.83 39.05 7.02
C ILE A 701 19.07 39.82 8.10
N CYS A 702 18.40 40.92 7.76
CA CYS A 702 17.67 41.71 8.75
C CYS A 702 16.48 40.94 9.33
N THR A 703 15.75 40.21 8.49
CA THR A 703 14.63 39.35 8.92
C THR A 703 15.13 38.24 9.86
N GLU A 704 16.28 37.64 9.55
CA GLU A 704 16.94 36.68 10.43
C GLU A 704 17.30 37.31 11.79
N LEU A 705 18.01 38.46 11.80
CA LEU A 705 18.39 39.15 13.04
C LEU A 705 17.18 39.57 13.89
N ILE A 706 16.11 40.04 13.26
CA ILE A 706 14.87 40.46 13.95
C ILE A 706 14.17 39.25 14.58
N SER A 707 14.15 38.11 13.89
CA SER A 707 13.47 36.88 14.36
C SER A 707 14.34 35.98 15.26
N HIS A 708 15.66 36.19 15.31
CA HIS A 708 16.57 35.39 16.12
C HIS A 708 16.50 35.74 17.61
N MET A 709 16.59 34.79 18.55
CA MET A 709 16.48 35.10 19.99
C MET A 709 17.71 35.83 20.54
N SER A 710 18.89 35.57 19.98
CA SER A 710 20.19 35.95 20.56
C SER A 710 20.64 37.41 20.39
N PRO A 711 20.44 38.10 19.24
CA PRO A 711 20.91 39.47 19.08
C PRO A 711 20.29 40.41 20.11
N SER A 712 21.10 41.35 20.63
CA SER A 712 20.58 42.37 21.54
C SER A 712 19.51 43.24 20.88
N LEU A 713 18.72 43.92 21.72
CA LEU A 713 17.70 44.86 21.27
C LEU A 713 18.27 45.99 20.39
N LEU A 714 19.52 46.41 20.65
CA LEU A 714 20.21 47.40 19.82
C LEU A 714 20.48 46.86 18.41
N VAL A 715 20.99 45.63 18.28
CA VAL A 715 21.24 45.01 16.97
C VAL A 715 19.92 44.80 16.22
N LYS A 716 18.86 44.38 16.90
CA LYS A 716 17.51 44.26 16.33
C LYS A 716 16.97 45.60 15.84
N CYS A 717 17.11 46.67 16.62
CA CYS A 717 16.74 48.02 16.20
C CYS A 717 17.57 48.47 14.99
N SER A 718 18.88 48.17 14.96
CA SER A 718 19.71 48.44 13.79
C SER A 718 19.19 47.73 12.54
N ALA A 719 18.85 46.43 12.65
CA ALA A 719 18.27 45.67 11.54
C ALA A 719 16.92 46.25 11.07
N ARG A 720 16.02 46.65 11.98
CA ARG A 720 14.74 47.32 11.63
C ARG A 720 14.95 48.65 10.91
N VAL A 721 15.91 49.46 11.36
CA VAL A 721 16.30 50.71 10.69
C VAL A 721 16.83 50.43 9.29
N THR A 722 17.59 49.34 9.09
CA THR A 722 18.04 48.89 7.77
C THR A 722 16.88 48.41 6.88
N VAL A 723 15.91 47.66 7.42
CA VAL A 723 14.70 47.25 6.70
C VAL A 723 13.89 48.47 6.24
N ALA A 724 13.70 49.47 7.10
CA ALA A 724 12.97 50.69 6.78
C ALA A 724 13.61 51.50 5.64
N TYR A 725 14.91 51.30 5.39
CA TYR A 725 15.65 51.92 4.30
C TYR A 725 15.52 51.14 2.97
N ASN A 726 15.02 49.91 3.00
CA ASN A 726 14.83 49.09 1.81
C ASN A 726 13.48 49.42 1.16
N ASP A 727 13.52 49.98 -0.05
CA ASP A 727 12.36 50.34 -0.88
C ASP A 727 11.65 49.14 -1.54
N GLU A 728 12.17 47.92 -1.39
CA GLU A 728 11.44 46.69 -1.74
C GLU A 728 10.38 46.30 -0.68
N VAL A 729 10.36 46.99 0.46
CA VAL A 729 9.38 46.78 1.53
C VAL A 729 8.30 47.85 1.42
N GLU A 730 7.04 47.46 1.65
CA GLU A 730 5.90 48.38 1.60
C GLU A 730 6.10 49.58 2.56
N LEU A 731 5.66 50.77 2.13
CA LEU A 731 5.90 52.03 2.85
C LEU A 731 5.38 51.97 4.29
N GLU A 732 4.17 51.45 4.49
CA GLU A 732 3.57 51.28 5.83
C GLU A 732 4.43 50.40 6.75
N GLU A 733 4.99 49.30 6.22
CA GLU A 733 5.84 48.40 6.99
C GLU A 733 7.19 49.06 7.30
N ARG A 734 7.77 49.81 6.35
CA ARG A 734 9.00 50.60 6.58
C ARG A 734 8.80 51.62 7.71
N ILE A 735 7.68 52.35 7.70
CA ILE A 735 7.32 53.30 8.75
C ILE A 735 7.21 52.58 10.09
N ALA A 736 6.42 51.50 10.15
CA ALA A 736 6.23 50.73 11.37
C ALA A 736 7.56 50.20 11.95
N MET A 737 8.47 49.70 11.12
CA MET A 737 9.78 49.21 11.54
C MET A 737 10.67 50.32 12.12
N ALA A 738 10.73 51.48 11.46
CA ALA A 738 11.51 52.61 11.92
C ALA A 738 10.94 53.24 13.21
N GLU A 739 9.62 53.41 13.29
CA GLU A 739 8.92 53.93 14.48
C GLU A 739 9.17 53.02 15.67
N ARG A 740 9.03 51.72 15.46
CA ARG A 740 9.26 50.70 16.47
C ARG A 740 10.71 50.77 16.98
N ALA A 741 11.69 50.86 16.10
CA ALA A 741 13.10 50.95 16.48
C ALA A 741 13.43 52.24 17.25
N VAL A 742 12.98 53.40 16.77
CA VAL A 742 13.22 54.71 17.39
C VAL A 742 12.58 54.79 18.78
N THR A 743 11.33 54.35 18.90
CA THR A 743 10.60 54.35 20.19
C THR A 743 11.34 53.52 21.23
N THR A 744 11.80 52.34 20.82
CA THR A 744 12.53 51.43 21.71
C THR A 744 13.90 51.98 22.10
N LEU A 745 14.67 52.55 21.17
CA LEU A 745 15.98 53.13 21.47
C LEU A 745 15.89 54.36 22.37
N LYS A 746 14.80 55.14 22.28
CA LYS A 746 14.56 56.28 23.20
C LYS A 746 14.23 55.83 24.62
N ALA A 747 13.52 54.72 24.76
CA ALA A 747 13.06 54.23 26.06
C ALA A 747 14.08 53.33 26.78
N THR A 748 15.02 52.74 26.03
CA THR A 748 16.01 51.80 26.56
C THR A 748 17.34 52.49 26.83
N ARG A 749 17.99 52.14 27.95
CA ARG A 749 19.37 52.58 28.22
C ARG A 749 20.34 51.84 27.30
N ALA A 750 21.35 52.56 26.80
CA ALA A 750 22.44 51.97 26.05
C ALA A 750 23.08 50.81 26.82
N PRO A 751 23.41 49.69 26.16
CA PRO A 751 24.33 48.72 26.71
C PRO A 751 25.66 49.41 27.08
N PRO A 752 26.30 49.07 28.22
CA PRO A 752 27.54 49.69 28.64
C PRO A 752 28.62 49.65 27.55
N GLY A 753 29.18 50.81 27.20
CA GLY A 753 30.21 50.93 26.16
C GLY A 753 29.68 50.98 24.71
N ARG A 754 28.36 50.95 24.52
CA ARG A 754 27.69 51.05 23.20
C ARG A 754 26.79 52.29 23.10
N GLU A 755 27.01 53.30 23.94
CA GLU A 755 26.24 54.56 23.96
C GLU A 755 26.33 55.31 22.62
N ALA A 756 27.53 55.37 22.04
CA ALA A 756 27.75 56.04 20.76
C ALA A 756 27.03 55.32 19.60
N GLU A 757 27.03 53.99 19.64
CA GLU A 757 26.36 53.16 18.63
C GLU A 757 24.83 53.29 18.74
N GLN A 758 24.27 53.18 19.96
CA GLN A 758 22.84 53.37 20.17
C GLN A 758 22.38 54.75 19.67
N LYS A 759 23.16 55.79 19.98
CA LYS A 759 22.89 57.15 19.48
C LYS A 759 22.92 57.20 17.95
N GLN A 760 23.91 56.58 17.31
CA GLN A 760 24.02 56.54 15.85
C GLN A 760 22.80 55.84 15.20
N VAL A 761 22.38 54.69 15.72
CA VAL A 761 21.20 53.96 15.20
C VAL A 761 19.93 54.78 15.41
N LEU A 762 19.80 55.44 16.57
CA LEU A 762 18.66 56.32 16.87
C LEU A 762 18.59 57.53 15.93
N ASP A 763 19.71 58.23 15.74
CA ASP A 763 19.80 59.39 14.85
C ASP A 763 19.42 58.99 13.42
N LEU A 764 19.92 57.85 12.94
CA LEU A 764 19.57 57.29 11.63
C LEU A 764 18.08 56.92 11.52
N GLY A 765 17.52 56.25 12.53
CA GLY A 765 16.10 55.91 12.53
C GLY A 765 15.20 57.14 12.50
N VAL A 766 15.54 58.20 13.23
CA VAL A 766 14.82 59.49 13.20
C VAL A 766 14.93 60.17 11.84
N GLU A 767 16.09 60.10 11.19
CA GLU A 767 16.27 60.61 9.83
C GLU A 767 15.40 59.86 8.82
N ILE A 768 15.38 58.52 8.88
CA ILE A 768 14.56 57.69 8.00
C ILE A 768 13.08 58.02 8.18
N LEU A 769 12.58 58.11 9.42
CA LEU A 769 11.18 58.46 9.66
C LEU A 769 10.78 59.80 9.03
N LYS A 770 11.66 60.80 9.06
CA LYS A 770 11.40 62.08 8.40
C LYS A 770 11.30 61.94 6.89
N ARG A 771 12.11 61.06 6.29
CA ARG A 771 12.07 60.79 4.84
C ARG A 771 10.80 60.02 4.46
N LEU A 772 10.46 58.98 5.21
CA LEU A 772 9.25 58.18 4.98
C LEU A 772 7.97 59.00 5.14
N ALA A 773 7.95 59.96 6.07
CA ALA A 773 6.82 60.88 6.22
C ALA A 773 6.62 61.78 4.98
N ILE A 774 7.70 62.25 4.36
CA ILE A 774 7.63 63.02 3.10
C ILE A 774 7.17 62.12 1.95
N GLU A 775 7.62 60.87 1.91
CA GLU A 775 7.21 59.86 0.92
C GLU A 775 5.70 59.57 1.03
N LEU A 776 5.19 59.40 2.26
CA LEU A 776 3.76 59.21 2.54
C LEU A 776 2.91 60.42 2.14
N GLU A 777 3.35 61.64 2.48
CA GLU A 777 2.68 62.88 2.06
C GLU A 777 2.65 63.04 0.53
N ALA A 778 3.67 62.52 -0.18
CA ALA A 778 3.73 62.54 -1.63
C ALA A 778 2.75 61.53 -2.25
N GLU A 779 2.63 60.31 -1.72
CA GLU A 779 1.66 59.30 -2.16
C GLU A 779 0.22 59.79 -1.97
N ASP A 780 -0.10 60.37 -0.81
CA ASP A 780 -1.42 60.95 -0.52
C ASP A 780 -1.77 62.10 -1.48
N SER A 781 -0.77 62.87 -1.93
CA SER A 781 -0.97 63.99 -2.85
C SER A 781 -1.18 63.59 -4.32
N ASP A 782 -0.67 62.41 -4.72
CA ASP A 782 -0.84 61.87 -6.09
C ASP A 782 -2.19 61.14 -6.25
N GLU A 783 -2.76 60.56 -5.18
CA GLU A 783 -4.12 60.00 -5.21
C GLU A 783 -5.19 61.09 -5.43
N ASP A 784 -5.04 62.27 -4.83
CA ASP A 784 -5.96 63.41 -4.98
C ASP A 784 -5.96 64.05 -6.39
N ILE A 785 -4.96 63.73 -7.23
CA ILE A 785 -4.86 64.21 -8.63
C ILE A 785 -5.54 63.22 -9.61
N HIS A 786 -5.81 61.99 -9.18
CA HIS A 786 -6.40 60.93 -10.01
C HIS A 786 -7.85 60.53 -9.67
N THR A 787 -8.45 61.12 -8.63
CA THR A 787 -9.91 61.17 -8.38
C THR A 787 -10.53 62.48 -8.85
#